data_AF-A0A356CTY3-F1
#
_entry.id   AF-A0A356CTY3-F1
#
_cell.length_a   1.000
_cell.length_b   1.000
_cell.length_c   1.000
_cell.angle_alpha   90.00
_cell.angle_beta   90.00
_cell.angle_gamma   90.00
#
_symmetry.space_group_name_H-M   'P 1'
#
loop_
_entity.id
_entity.type
_entity.pdbx_description
1 polymer ?
#
loop_
_entity_poly.entity_id
_entity_poly.type
_entity_poly.pdbx_seq_one_letter_code
_entity_poly.pdbx_strand_id
1 'polypeptide(L)'
;MKALLDLFKQVTQEEEFDAIKIALASPEKIRSWSYGEVKKPETINYRTFKPERDGLFCAKIFGPIKDYECLCGKYKRLKHRGVICEKCGVEVTLSKVRRERMGHIDLASPVAHIWFLKSLPSRLGMVLDIALRDIERVLYFEAFIVVDPGMTPLTRGQLLTEDDYLAKVEEFGDEFTAVMGAEAIKELLKSLDINSEIEKLRTELAETGSEAKIKKIAKRLKVLEAFQKSGIKPEWMILEILPVLPPELRPLVPLDGGRFATSDLNDLYRRVINRNNRLRRLLDLKAPEIIVRNEKRMLQEAVDSLLDNGRRGKVMTGANKRPLKSLADMIKGKGGRFRQNLLGKRVDYSGRSVIVVGPQLKLHQCGLPKKMALELFKPFIFHKLEVLGLSTTIKAAKKKVEEEGPEVWDILEDVIREHPVLLNRAPTLHRLGIQAFEPILIEGKAIQLHPLVCAAFNADFDGDQMAVHVPLSLEAQMEARTLMLASNNVLSPANGEPIIVPSQDIVLGLYYMTRDKIAARGEGMKFTDVAEVHRAFDSGLVDIHARVTVRIKETELGLDGTTTDKVNRYETTVGRAILSEILPAGLSFDLINKALKKKEISKLINAGFRRVGIRETVILADKLMYMGYTYATKAGISISIHDMLVPPEKEQLIEVAESEVKEIEDQYISGLVTQGERYNKVVDIWGRAGDKVADAMMKQLKEEPVKNDAGENVKGKDGKDLYQESFNAIYMMADSGARGSAAQVRQLAGMRGLMARPDGSIIETPITANFRDGLNVLQYFISTHGARKGLADTALKTANSGYLTRRLVDVTQDLVVTEHDCGTEDGLVTKALIKGGEVVEPLRDRILGRVNALDILNPENQEVVYPKGTLLEEDHVEKIDALGIDEVKVRTALTCETRHGICSQCYGRDLGRGKLISQGESIGVIAAQSIGEPGTQLTMRTFHIGGAVSRAASVSQVESKSNGVIQFTSTMRYVTNARNEQVVISRNG
;
A
#
# COMPACT_ATOMS: atom_id res chain seq x y z
N MET A 1 41.49 38.04 -16.06
CA MET A 1 40.29 38.27 -15.22
C MET A 1 38.97 37.98 -15.94
N LYS A 2 38.67 38.51 -17.14
CA LYS A 2 37.44 38.17 -17.90
C LYS A 2 37.27 36.66 -18.21
N ALA A 3 38.35 35.98 -18.59
CA ALA A 3 38.33 34.52 -18.85
C ALA A 3 38.12 33.65 -17.58
N LEU A 4 38.38 34.21 -16.39
CA LEU A 4 38.13 33.56 -15.09
C LEU A 4 36.67 33.76 -14.65
N LEU A 5 36.08 34.91 -14.98
CA LEU A 5 34.66 35.21 -14.77
C LEU A 5 33.75 34.33 -15.65
N ASP A 6 34.15 34.00 -16.88
CA ASP A 6 33.40 33.06 -17.74
C ASP A 6 33.45 31.61 -17.26
N LEU A 7 34.40 31.27 -16.37
CA LEU A 7 34.51 29.96 -15.71
C LEU A 7 33.47 29.81 -14.59
N PHE A 8 33.11 30.91 -13.92
CA PHE A 8 32.10 30.92 -12.84
C PHE A 8 30.67 31.15 -13.34
N LYS A 9 30.46 31.76 -14.52
CA LYS A 9 29.13 31.88 -15.16
C LYS A 9 28.54 30.54 -15.64
N GLN A 10 29.25 29.42 -15.47
CA GLN A 10 28.87 28.10 -15.97
C GLN A 10 28.31 27.15 -14.92
N VAL A 11 28.03 27.65 -13.72
CA VAL A 11 26.87 27.10 -13.00
C VAL A 11 25.70 27.56 -13.85
N THR A 12 25.20 26.70 -14.74
CA THR A 12 23.88 26.87 -15.36
C THR A 12 22.96 27.28 -14.22
N GLN A 13 22.48 28.53 -14.23
CA GLN A 13 21.34 28.89 -13.38
C GLN A 13 20.31 27.82 -13.67
N GLU A 14 19.97 27.04 -12.66
CA GLU A 14 18.79 26.18 -12.76
C GLU A 14 17.64 27.17 -12.98
N GLU A 15 17.14 27.22 -14.21
CA GLU A 15 15.93 27.96 -14.52
C GLU A 15 14.82 27.25 -13.75
N GLU A 16 14.50 27.76 -12.55
CA GLU A 16 13.32 27.34 -11.82
C GLU A 16 12.11 27.55 -12.72
N PHE A 17 11.35 26.48 -12.93
CA PHE A 17 10.14 26.51 -13.74
C PHE A 17 8.94 26.15 -12.87
N ASP A 18 7.87 26.93 -12.96
CA ASP A 18 6.66 26.71 -12.16
C ASP A 18 5.74 25.63 -12.75
N ALA A 19 5.78 25.45 -14.07
CA ALA A 19 4.85 24.58 -14.78
C ALA A 19 5.48 23.89 -16.00
N ILE A 20 4.99 22.68 -16.30
CA ILE A 20 5.36 21.92 -17.49
C ILE A 20 4.18 21.91 -18.45
N LYS A 21 4.42 22.29 -19.71
CA LYS A 21 3.43 22.23 -20.80
C LYS A 21 3.81 21.14 -21.80
N ILE A 22 2.80 20.41 -22.28
CA ILE A 22 2.94 19.44 -23.38
C ILE A 22 2.17 19.92 -24.62
N ALA A 23 2.77 19.75 -25.80
CA ALA A 23 2.17 20.06 -27.09
C ALA A 23 2.69 19.10 -28.17
N LEU A 24 2.01 19.02 -29.31
CA LEU A 24 2.53 18.31 -30.48
C LEU A 24 3.73 19.07 -31.06
N ALA A 25 4.73 18.33 -31.52
CA ALA A 25 5.91 18.90 -32.14
C ALA A 25 5.67 19.10 -33.64
N SER A 26 5.76 20.33 -34.13
CA SER A 26 5.73 20.61 -35.57
C SER A 26 7.03 20.12 -36.23
N PRO A 27 7.02 19.83 -37.55
CA PRO A 27 8.23 19.46 -38.28
C PRO A 27 9.36 20.49 -38.14
N GLU A 28 9.03 21.79 -38.18
CA GLU A 28 9.97 22.90 -37.97
C GLU A 28 10.60 22.88 -36.58
N LYS A 29 9.78 22.58 -35.55
CA LYS A 29 10.25 22.49 -34.16
C LYS A 29 11.14 21.26 -33.94
N ILE A 30 10.84 20.14 -34.61
CA ILE A 30 11.72 18.96 -34.57
C ILE A 30 13.08 19.28 -35.22
N ARG A 31 13.09 20.07 -36.30
CA ARG A 31 14.34 20.55 -36.93
C ARG A 31 15.13 21.48 -36.01
N SER A 32 14.47 22.38 -35.27
CA SER A 32 15.18 23.27 -34.35
C SER A 32 15.82 22.55 -33.16
N TRP A 33 15.27 21.42 -32.72
CA TRP A 33 15.89 20.56 -31.70
C TRP A 33 17.06 19.73 -32.23
N SER A 34 17.14 19.54 -33.54
CA SER A 34 18.08 18.61 -34.13
C SER A 34 19.42 19.26 -34.47
N TYR A 35 20.50 18.57 -34.12
CA TYR A 35 21.87 18.98 -34.47
C TYR A 35 22.36 18.36 -35.79
N GLY A 36 21.53 17.56 -36.47
CA GLY A 36 21.84 16.99 -37.78
C GLY A 36 20.96 15.80 -38.17
N GLU A 37 20.91 15.52 -39.48
CA GLU A 37 20.18 14.40 -40.07
C GLU A 37 20.99 13.09 -39.98
N VAL A 38 20.36 12.01 -39.50
CA VAL A 38 20.94 10.67 -39.49
C VAL A 38 20.59 9.98 -40.80
N LYS A 39 21.58 9.82 -41.68
CA LYS A 39 21.38 9.26 -43.03
C LYS A 39 21.63 7.75 -43.08
N LYS A 40 22.58 7.26 -42.28
CA LYS A 40 23.06 5.90 -42.39
C LYS A 40 22.62 5.02 -41.21
N PRO A 41 22.34 3.72 -41.46
CA PRO A 41 21.94 2.77 -40.42
C PRO A 41 23.10 2.29 -39.53
N GLU A 42 24.35 2.52 -39.95
CA GLU A 42 25.50 1.99 -39.23
C GLU A 42 25.72 2.68 -37.87
N THR A 43 26.28 1.95 -36.92
CA THR A 43 26.52 2.43 -35.54
C THR A 43 27.99 2.78 -35.34
N ILE A 44 28.85 1.77 -35.26
CA ILE A 44 30.28 1.87 -35.05
C ILE A 44 31.03 1.05 -36.10
N ASN A 45 32.27 1.45 -36.36
CA ASN A 45 33.16 0.70 -37.22
C ASN A 45 33.64 -0.58 -36.51
N TYR A 46 33.52 -1.73 -37.17
CA TYR A 46 33.87 -3.03 -36.57
C TYR A 46 35.36 -3.20 -36.24
N ARG A 47 36.28 -2.47 -36.91
CA ARG A 47 37.73 -2.54 -36.65
C ARG A 47 38.20 -1.54 -35.60
N THR A 48 37.73 -0.30 -35.71
CA THR A 48 38.25 0.81 -34.88
C THR A 48 37.37 1.14 -33.68
N PHE A 49 36.17 0.56 -33.60
CA PHE A 49 35.12 0.89 -32.63
C PHE A 49 34.76 2.38 -32.55
N LYS A 50 35.17 3.17 -33.54
CA LYS A 50 34.80 4.58 -33.67
C LYS A 50 33.40 4.69 -34.26
N PRO A 51 32.60 5.69 -33.84
CA PRO A 51 31.31 5.95 -34.45
C PRO A 51 31.43 6.28 -35.93
N GLU A 52 30.51 5.73 -36.72
CA GLU A 52 30.45 5.98 -38.16
C GLU A 52 29.94 7.39 -38.47
N ARG A 53 30.39 7.93 -39.61
CA ARG A 53 29.97 9.25 -40.09
C ARG A 53 28.53 9.18 -40.60
N ASP A 54 27.70 10.12 -40.14
CA ASP A 54 26.27 10.23 -40.44
C ASP A 54 25.43 9.00 -40.02
N GLY A 55 26.00 8.13 -39.18
CA GLY A 55 25.34 6.97 -38.58
C GLY A 55 24.62 7.26 -37.26
N LEU A 56 24.04 6.23 -36.67
CA LEU A 56 23.25 6.31 -35.43
C LEU A 56 24.03 6.78 -34.20
N PHE A 57 25.36 6.73 -34.21
CA PHE A 57 26.23 7.18 -33.12
C PHE A 57 27.14 8.36 -33.51
N CYS A 58 26.88 8.98 -34.67
CA CYS A 58 27.71 10.01 -35.28
C CYS A 58 28.15 11.09 -34.30
N ALA A 59 29.47 11.25 -34.12
CA ALA A 59 30.03 12.23 -33.20
C ALA A 59 29.84 13.69 -33.67
N LYS A 60 29.63 13.91 -34.98
CA LYS A 60 29.31 15.24 -35.52
C LYS A 60 27.93 15.72 -35.06
N ILE A 61 26.94 14.84 -35.05
CA ILE A 61 25.56 15.16 -34.68
C ILE A 61 25.41 15.21 -33.16
N PHE A 62 25.84 14.15 -32.48
CA PHE A 62 25.56 13.98 -31.05
C PHE A 62 26.64 14.56 -30.13
N GLY A 63 27.84 14.85 -30.62
CA GLY A 63 28.96 15.38 -29.83
C GLY A 63 30.10 14.37 -29.58
N PRO A 64 31.16 14.78 -28.87
CA PRO A 64 32.39 14.00 -28.68
C PRO A 64 32.25 12.85 -27.69
N ILE A 65 33.00 11.75 -27.89
CA ILE A 65 32.97 10.57 -27.00
C ILE A 65 33.73 10.83 -25.68
N LYS A 66 34.82 11.60 -25.76
CA LYS A 66 35.68 11.93 -24.63
C LYS A 66 35.60 13.43 -24.36
N ASP A 67 35.72 13.80 -23.10
CA ASP A 67 35.64 15.19 -22.69
C ASP A 67 36.76 16.02 -23.33
N TYR A 68 36.37 17.11 -23.99
CA TYR A 68 37.26 18.05 -24.65
C TYR A 68 38.24 17.39 -25.66
N GLU A 69 37.77 16.34 -26.35
CA GLU A 69 38.55 15.66 -27.39
C GLU A 69 37.69 15.37 -28.63
N CYS A 70 38.18 15.79 -29.81
CA CYS A 70 37.53 15.46 -31.09
C CYS A 70 37.82 14.01 -31.53
N LEU A 71 36.97 13.45 -32.40
CA LEU A 71 37.05 12.03 -32.81
C LEU A 71 38.38 11.62 -33.48
N CYS A 72 39.01 12.54 -34.22
CA CYS A 72 40.30 12.29 -34.88
C CYS A 72 41.51 12.52 -33.95
N GLY A 73 41.32 13.13 -32.78
CA GLY A 73 42.38 13.43 -31.82
C GLY A 73 43.26 14.64 -32.18
N LYS A 74 42.97 15.42 -33.24
CA LYS A 74 43.71 16.65 -33.59
C LYS A 74 43.61 17.71 -32.48
N TYR A 75 42.40 17.94 -31.99
CA TYR A 75 42.11 18.85 -30.88
C TYR A 75 41.82 18.05 -29.62
N LYS A 76 42.61 18.32 -28.56
CA LYS A 76 42.53 17.71 -27.23
C LYS A 76 42.75 18.76 -26.15
N ARG A 77 42.25 18.47 -24.95
CA ARG A 77 42.37 19.28 -23.71
C ARG A 77 41.48 20.52 -23.74
N LEU A 78 41.29 21.09 -22.54
CA LEU A 78 40.39 22.22 -22.27
C LEU A 78 40.64 23.47 -23.16
N LYS A 79 41.87 23.68 -23.63
CA LYS A 79 42.27 24.85 -24.42
C LYS A 79 41.51 25.02 -25.74
N HIS A 80 41.02 23.94 -26.33
CA HIS A 80 40.34 23.94 -27.62
C HIS A 80 38.82 23.86 -27.49
N ARG A 81 38.28 24.22 -26.32
CA ARG A 81 36.84 24.18 -26.04
C ARG A 81 36.06 25.04 -27.04
N GLY A 82 34.97 24.47 -27.57
CA GLY A 82 34.08 25.15 -28.53
C GLY A 82 34.60 25.18 -29.97
N VAL A 83 35.82 24.69 -30.23
CA VAL A 83 36.37 24.60 -31.59
C VAL A 83 35.76 23.40 -32.31
N ILE A 84 35.28 23.61 -33.54
CA ILE A 84 34.82 22.53 -34.42
C ILE A 84 36.01 22.02 -35.23
N CYS A 85 36.25 20.70 -35.17
CA CYS A 85 37.39 20.12 -35.85
C CYS A 85 37.22 20.09 -37.38
N GLU A 86 38.13 20.70 -38.14
CA GLU A 86 38.11 20.68 -39.61
C GLU A 86 38.16 19.27 -40.22
N LYS A 87 38.89 18.33 -39.60
CA LYS A 87 39.07 16.97 -40.14
C LYS A 87 37.85 16.08 -39.96
N CYS A 88 37.17 16.18 -38.82
CA CYS A 88 36.07 15.26 -38.46
C CYS A 88 34.72 15.94 -38.26
N GLY A 89 34.67 17.28 -38.26
CA GLY A 89 33.47 18.07 -38.01
C GLY A 89 32.93 17.99 -36.58
N VAL A 90 33.66 17.37 -35.65
CA VAL A 90 33.23 17.19 -34.25
C VAL A 90 33.61 18.42 -33.43
N GLU A 91 32.64 18.95 -32.70
CA GLU A 91 32.82 20.03 -31.74
C GLU A 91 33.52 19.52 -30.46
N VAL A 92 34.47 20.29 -29.94
CA VAL A 92 35.22 19.95 -28.73
C VAL A 92 34.49 20.50 -27.50
N THR A 93 33.65 19.64 -26.91
CA THR A 93 32.85 19.91 -25.70
C THR A 93 32.90 18.73 -24.72
N LEU A 94 32.11 18.80 -23.65
CA LEU A 94 31.93 17.69 -22.71
C LEU A 94 31.16 16.55 -23.39
N SER A 95 31.50 15.31 -23.07
CA SER A 95 30.81 14.11 -23.57
C SER A 95 29.34 14.06 -23.16
N LYS A 96 28.98 14.64 -22.01
CA LYS A 96 27.60 14.71 -21.48
C LYS A 96 26.56 15.25 -22.47
N VAL A 97 26.97 16.10 -23.42
CA VAL A 97 26.07 16.65 -24.46
C VAL A 97 25.48 15.55 -25.35
N ARG A 98 26.12 14.38 -25.44
CA ARG A 98 25.61 13.19 -26.16
C ARG A 98 24.35 12.59 -25.56
N ARG A 99 23.98 13.00 -24.34
CA ARG A 99 22.72 12.65 -23.69
C ARG A 99 21.57 13.58 -24.05
N GLU A 100 21.89 14.81 -24.43
CA GLU A 100 20.92 15.90 -24.63
C GLU A 100 20.67 16.18 -26.12
N ARG A 101 21.71 16.13 -26.97
CA ARG A 101 21.60 16.46 -28.40
C ARG A 101 20.78 15.42 -29.16
N MET A 102 19.74 15.87 -29.86
CA MET A 102 18.88 15.03 -30.69
C MET A 102 19.30 15.06 -32.17
N GLY A 103 19.03 13.95 -32.86
CA GLY A 103 19.11 13.86 -34.33
C GLY A 103 17.70 13.87 -34.93
N HIS A 104 17.61 13.89 -36.26
CA HIS A 104 16.34 13.65 -36.95
C HIS A 104 16.55 12.78 -38.19
N ILE A 105 15.46 12.21 -38.69
CA ILE A 105 15.37 11.49 -39.96
C ILE A 105 14.25 12.17 -40.75
N ASP A 106 14.58 12.70 -41.92
CA ASP A 106 13.59 13.19 -42.88
C ASP A 106 12.92 11.98 -43.56
N LEU A 107 11.60 11.82 -43.41
CA LEU A 107 10.88 10.70 -44.01
C LEU A 107 10.59 10.99 -45.49
N ALA A 108 10.76 9.99 -46.34
CA ALA A 108 10.53 10.12 -47.79
C ALA A 108 9.04 10.19 -48.16
N SER A 109 8.17 9.73 -47.26
CA SER A 109 6.72 9.82 -47.34
C SER A 109 6.21 10.19 -45.95
N PRO A 110 5.15 11.01 -45.82
CA PRO A 110 4.47 11.23 -44.56
C PRO A 110 4.01 9.89 -43.93
N VAL A 111 4.06 9.82 -42.60
CA VAL A 111 3.73 8.61 -41.82
C VAL A 111 2.77 9.00 -40.70
N ALA A 112 1.66 8.29 -40.55
CA ALA A 112 0.71 8.55 -39.48
C ALA A 112 1.29 8.15 -38.12
N HIS A 113 1.13 8.98 -37.09
CA HIS A 113 1.59 8.62 -35.75
C HIS A 113 0.63 7.60 -35.10
N ILE A 114 1.13 6.41 -34.76
CA ILE A 114 0.34 5.27 -34.25
C ILE A 114 -0.53 5.60 -33.04
N TRP A 115 -0.09 6.50 -32.15
CA TRP A 115 -0.87 6.90 -30.99
C TRP A 115 -2.20 7.58 -31.36
N PHE A 116 -2.22 8.48 -32.35
CA PHE A 116 -3.46 9.18 -32.73
C PHE A 116 -4.40 8.31 -33.56
N LEU A 117 -3.83 7.32 -34.28
CA LEU A 117 -4.57 6.35 -35.06
C LEU A 117 -5.23 5.28 -34.18
N LYS A 118 -4.42 4.48 -33.47
CA LYS A 118 -4.85 3.26 -32.77
C LYS A 118 -5.24 3.46 -31.31
N SER A 119 -5.25 4.69 -30.80
CA SER A 119 -5.74 4.92 -29.43
C SER A 119 -7.24 4.73 -29.41
N LEU A 120 -7.75 4.07 -28.38
CA LEU A 120 -9.19 3.96 -28.18
C LEU A 120 -9.60 5.02 -27.15
N PRO A 121 -10.42 6.01 -27.53
CA PRO A 121 -10.97 6.24 -28.87
C PRO A 121 -10.01 7.01 -29.80
N SER A 122 -10.15 6.82 -31.13
CA SER A 122 -9.18 7.32 -32.13
C SER A 122 -9.30 8.82 -32.30
N ARG A 123 -8.18 9.56 -32.21
CA ARG A 123 -8.19 11.02 -32.34
C ARG A 123 -8.32 11.43 -33.80
N LEU A 124 -7.65 10.71 -34.72
CA LEU A 124 -7.81 10.93 -36.16
C LEU A 124 -9.25 10.66 -36.61
N GLY A 125 -9.85 9.56 -36.15
CA GLY A 125 -11.25 9.24 -36.46
C GLY A 125 -12.24 10.28 -35.93
N MET A 126 -12.01 10.82 -34.73
CA MET A 126 -12.86 11.89 -34.18
C MET A 126 -12.78 13.19 -34.96
N VAL A 127 -11.57 13.60 -35.37
CA VAL A 127 -11.38 14.88 -36.06
C VAL A 127 -12.00 14.84 -37.46
N LEU A 128 -11.76 13.75 -38.21
CA LEU A 128 -12.26 13.58 -39.58
C LEU A 128 -13.70 13.07 -39.67
N ASP A 129 -14.29 12.61 -38.56
CA ASP A 129 -15.58 11.89 -38.49
C ASP A 129 -15.68 10.64 -39.38
N ILE A 130 -14.55 9.97 -39.60
CA ILE A 130 -14.44 8.73 -40.38
C ILE A 130 -14.20 7.55 -39.43
N ALA A 131 -14.76 6.38 -39.76
CA ALA A 131 -14.52 5.17 -38.98
C ALA A 131 -13.04 4.76 -39.02
N LEU A 132 -12.52 4.25 -37.89
CA LEU A 132 -11.12 3.84 -37.78
C LEU A 132 -10.71 2.81 -38.85
N ARG A 133 -11.60 1.87 -39.18
CA ARG A 133 -11.36 0.84 -40.21
C ARG A 133 -11.10 1.47 -41.57
N ASP A 134 -11.86 2.50 -41.92
CA ASP A 134 -11.78 3.17 -43.21
C ASP A 134 -10.50 3.99 -43.33
N ILE A 135 -10.09 4.67 -42.25
CA ILE A 135 -8.79 5.36 -42.18
C ILE A 135 -7.63 4.37 -42.35
N GLU A 136 -7.72 3.16 -41.77
CA GLU A 136 -6.70 2.13 -41.95
C GLU A 136 -6.62 1.62 -43.39
N ARG A 137 -7.77 1.41 -44.05
CA ARG A 137 -7.80 1.01 -45.46
C ARG A 137 -7.09 2.04 -46.36
N VAL A 138 -7.31 3.33 -46.10
CA VAL A 138 -6.61 4.40 -46.83
C VAL A 138 -5.10 4.40 -46.51
N LEU A 139 -4.71 4.32 -45.24
CA LEU A 139 -3.30 4.32 -44.82
C LEU A 139 -2.49 3.16 -45.39
N TYR A 140 -3.11 1.98 -45.51
CA TYR A 140 -2.45 0.77 -46.02
C TYR A 140 -2.61 0.57 -47.53
N PHE A 141 -3.06 1.60 -48.25
CA PHE A 141 -3.17 1.61 -49.71
C PHE A 141 -4.18 0.59 -50.25
N GLU A 142 -5.27 0.31 -49.53
CA GLU A 142 -6.36 -0.59 -49.95
C GLU A 142 -7.51 0.16 -50.64
N ALA A 143 -7.68 1.45 -50.38
CA ALA A 143 -8.75 2.28 -50.94
C ALA A 143 -8.28 3.72 -51.14
N PHE A 144 -8.90 4.42 -52.09
CA PHE A 144 -8.75 5.86 -52.30
C PHE A 144 -9.75 6.61 -51.44
N ILE A 145 -9.41 7.85 -51.08
CA ILE A 145 -10.34 8.76 -50.39
C ILE A 145 -10.42 10.08 -51.13
N VAL A 146 -11.63 10.60 -51.32
CA VAL A 146 -11.87 11.89 -51.97
C VAL A 146 -11.43 13.02 -51.05
N VAL A 147 -10.42 13.77 -51.48
CA VAL A 147 -9.85 14.92 -50.75
C VAL A 147 -10.60 16.20 -51.13
N ASP A 148 -10.71 16.45 -52.44
CA ASP A 148 -11.49 17.54 -53.01
C ASP A 148 -12.53 16.98 -54.01
N PRO A 149 -13.84 17.11 -53.71
CA PRO A 149 -14.88 16.64 -54.61
C PRO A 149 -15.10 17.54 -55.84
N GLY A 150 -14.57 18.78 -55.86
CA GLY A 150 -14.80 19.71 -56.97
C GLY A 150 -16.29 19.95 -57.24
N MET A 151 -16.70 19.89 -58.52
CA MET A 151 -18.09 20.04 -58.96
C MET A 151 -18.82 18.70 -59.14
N THR A 152 -18.18 17.58 -58.77
CA THR A 152 -18.72 16.23 -58.95
C THR A 152 -19.74 15.89 -57.84
N PRO A 153 -20.59 14.85 -58.02
CA PRO A 153 -21.53 14.41 -56.98
C PRO A 153 -20.86 13.67 -55.81
N LEU A 154 -19.52 13.57 -55.79
CA LEU A 154 -18.78 12.87 -54.74
C LEU A 154 -18.76 13.68 -53.43
N THR A 155 -18.68 12.98 -52.31
CA THR A 155 -18.57 13.60 -50.98
C THR A 155 -17.14 13.56 -50.45
N ARG A 156 -16.72 14.63 -49.78
CA ARG A 156 -15.41 14.67 -49.11
C ARG A 156 -15.34 13.58 -48.05
N GLY A 157 -14.25 12.81 -48.05
CA GLY A 157 -14.07 11.68 -47.14
C GLY A 157 -14.75 10.38 -47.59
N GLN A 158 -15.37 10.37 -48.78
CA GLN A 158 -15.90 9.15 -49.39
C GLN A 158 -14.77 8.21 -49.82
N LEU A 159 -14.92 6.93 -49.49
CA LEU A 159 -14.01 5.89 -49.94
C LEU A 159 -14.38 5.41 -51.34
N LEU A 160 -13.36 5.22 -52.17
CA LEU A 160 -13.46 4.62 -53.50
C LEU A 160 -12.56 3.38 -53.55
N THR A 161 -13.09 2.29 -54.10
CA THR A 161 -12.25 1.14 -54.47
C THR A 161 -11.40 1.48 -55.69
N GLU A 162 -10.41 0.67 -56.04
CA GLU A 162 -9.58 0.92 -57.23
C GLU A 162 -10.42 0.92 -58.52
N ASP A 163 -11.37 -0.03 -58.64
CA ASP A 163 -12.30 -0.10 -59.77
C ASP A 163 -13.24 1.11 -59.81
N ASP A 164 -13.81 1.51 -58.65
CA ASP A 164 -14.67 2.69 -58.57
C ASP A 164 -13.90 3.97 -58.90
N TYR A 165 -12.65 4.08 -58.45
CA TYR A 165 -11.81 5.23 -58.73
C TYR A 165 -11.54 5.34 -60.23
N LEU A 166 -11.17 4.24 -60.89
CA LEU A 166 -10.96 4.22 -62.34
C LEU A 166 -12.25 4.60 -63.10
N ALA A 167 -13.39 4.02 -62.73
CA ALA A 167 -14.67 4.35 -63.33
C ALA A 167 -15.03 5.84 -63.17
N LYS A 168 -14.76 6.42 -62.00
CA LYS A 168 -15.04 7.84 -61.72
C LYS A 168 -14.06 8.78 -62.42
N VAL A 169 -12.79 8.38 -62.58
CA VAL A 169 -11.82 9.13 -63.38
C VAL A 169 -12.18 9.08 -64.87
N GLU A 170 -12.70 7.96 -65.37
CA GLU A 170 -13.24 7.89 -66.74
C GLU A 170 -14.48 8.79 -66.94
N GLU A 171 -15.35 8.89 -65.93
CA GLU A 171 -16.58 9.67 -65.98
C GLU A 171 -16.35 11.19 -65.82
N PHE A 172 -15.53 11.60 -64.86
CA PHE A 172 -15.37 13.01 -64.46
C PHE A 172 -13.98 13.60 -64.77
N GLY A 173 -13.04 12.81 -65.30
CA GLY A 173 -11.69 13.27 -65.60
C GLY A 173 -10.97 13.82 -64.36
N ASP A 174 -10.37 15.01 -64.52
CA ASP A 174 -9.57 15.69 -63.48
C ASP A 174 -10.40 16.59 -62.54
N GLU A 175 -11.74 16.53 -62.58
CA GLU A 175 -12.61 17.45 -61.80
C GLU A 175 -12.61 17.17 -60.29
N PHE A 176 -12.17 16.00 -59.85
CA PHE A 176 -12.06 15.62 -58.43
C PHE A 176 -10.68 15.06 -58.12
N THR A 177 -10.25 15.17 -56.86
CA THR A 177 -8.99 14.57 -56.41
C THR A 177 -9.24 13.49 -55.36
N ALA A 178 -8.80 12.27 -55.67
CA ALA A 178 -8.79 11.16 -54.73
C ALA A 178 -7.38 10.60 -54.58
N VAL A 179 -6.88 10.54 -53.35
CA VAL A 179 -5.52 10.11 -53.04
C VAL A 179 -5.58 8.97 -52.03
N MET A 180 -4.52 8.17 -51.95
CA MET A 180 -4.38 7.10 -50.96
C MET A 180 -3.16 7.29 -50.06
N GLY A 181 -3.13 6.57 -48.93
CA GLY A 181 -2.03 6.60 -47.97
C GLY A 181 -2.10 7.76 -46.97
N ALA A 182 -0.99 7.97 -46.27
CA ALA A 182 -0.87 9.01 -45.25
C ALA A 182 -0.88 10.44 -45.83
N GLU A 183 -0.54 10.60 -47.12
CA GLU A 183 -0.62 11.87 -47.84
C GLU A 183 -2.08 12.35 -47.94
N ALA A 184 -2.99 11.46 -48.32
CA ALA A 184 -4.41 11.76 -48.42
C ALA A 184 -5.01 12.23 -47.09
N ILE A 185 -4.69 11.54 -45.99
CA ILE A 185 -5.17 11.92 -44.65
C ILE A 185 -4.58 13.26 -44.21
N LYS A 186 -3.31 13.53 -44.54
CA LYS A 186 -2.68 14.81 -44.24
C LYS A 186 -3.36 15.95 -44.98
N GLU A 187 -3.68 15.78 -46.26
CA GLU A 187 -4.40 16.78 -47.04
C GLU A 187 -5.81 17.01 -46.51
N LEU A 188 -6.54 15.95 -46.16
CA LEU A 188 -7.85 16.04 -45.51
C LEU A 188 -7.80 16.82 -44.18
N LEU A 189 -6.74 16.64 -43.40
CA LEU A 189 -6.55 17.39 -42.15
C LEU A 189 -6.17 18.85 -42.41
N LYS A 190 -5.38 19.12 -43.46
CA LYS A 190 -4.93 20.47 -43.81
C LYS A 190 -6.06 21.34 -44.37
N SER A 191 -7.00 20.75 -45.11
CA SER A 191 -8.17 21.45 -45.66
C SER A 191 -9.35 21.51 -44.68
N LEU A 192 -9.18 21.09 -43.42
CA LEU A 192 -10.21 21.17 -42.39
C LEU A 192 -10.15 22.54 -41.70
N ASP A 193 -11.21 23.34 -41.85
CA ASP A 193 -11.38 24.56 -41.06
C ASP A 193 -12.07 24.24 -39.74
N ILE A 194 -11.34 24.42 -38.64
CA ILE A 194 -11.80 24.06 -37.29
C ILE A 194 -12.92 25.00 -36.84
N ASN A 195 -12.88 26.28 -37.21
CA ASN A 195 -13.83 27.26 -36.70
C ASN A 195 -15.23 27.03 -37.27
N SER A 196 -15.34 26.88 -38.60
CA SER A 196 -16.62 26.59 -39.26
C SER A 196 -17.21 25.24 -38.83
N GLU A 197 -16.39 24.21 -38.64
CA GLU A 197 -16.87 22.91 -38.14
C GLU A 197 -17.38 22.97 -36.69
N ILE A 198 -16.75 23.77 -35.81
CA ILE A 198 -17.26 23.98 -34.44
C ILE A 198 -18.64 24.63 -34.46
N GLU A 199 -18.85 25.65 -35.31
CA GLU A 199 -20.15 26.32 -35.44
C GLU A 199 -21.24 25.37 -35.93
N LYS A 200 -20.95 24.58 -36.98
CA LYS A 200 -21.86 23.53 -37.48
C LYS A 200 -22.21 22.50 -36.41
N LEU A 201 -21.23 22.03 -35.65
CA LEU A 201 -21.49 21.03 -34.60
C LEU A 201 -22.32 21.61 -33.45
N ARG A 202 -22.21 22.91 -33.17
CA ARG A 202 -23.06 23.59 -32.17
C ARG A 202 -24.51 23.72 -32.64
N THR A 203 -24.74 24.05 -33.91
CA THR A 203 -26.09 24.09 -34.48
C THR A 203 -26.72 22.70 -34.51
N GLU A 204 -25.97 21.68 -34.98
CA GLU A 204 -26.45 20.29 -34.97
C GLU A 204 -26.77 19.78 -33.56
N LEU A 205 -25.98 20.16 -32.56
CA LEU A 205 -26.22 19.77 -31.16
C LEU A 205 -27.49 20.40 -30.59
N ALA A 206 -27.86 21.60 -31.03
CA ALA A 206 -29.11 22.26 -30.62
C ALA A 206 -30.35 21.65 -31.29
N GLU A 207 -30.22 21.23 -32.55
CA GLU A 207 -31.33 20.66 -33.35
C GLU A 207 -31.60 19.18 -33.06
N THR A 208 -30.59 18.44 -32.61
CA THR A 208 -30.69 16.97 -32.49
C THR A 208 -31.24 16.53 -31.13
N GLY A 209 -32.39 15.83 -31.12
CA GLY A 209 -32.97 15.23 -29.89
C GLY A 209 -32.47 13.82 -29.52
N SER A 210 -31.63 13.19 -30.35
CA SER A 210 -31.15 11.81 -30.13
C SER A 210 -29.93 11.77 -29.19
N GLU A 211 -30.06 11.08 -28.05
CA GLU A 211 -29.01 10.96 -27.02
C GLU A 211 -27.68 10.40 -27.57
N ALA A 212 -27.75 9.43 -28.49
CA ALA A 212 -26.56 8.82 -29.10
C ALA A 212 -25.80 9.80 -30.01
N LYS A 213 -26.50 10.59 -30.82
CA LYS A 213 -25.92 11.63 -31.67
C LYS A 213 -25.35 12.77 -30.83
N ILE A 214 -26.07 13.22 -29.79
CA ILE A 214 -25.60 14.24 -28.84
C ILE A 214 -24.26 13.81 -28.22
N LYS A 215 -24.16 12.57 -27.73
CA LYS A 215 -22.90 12.05 -27.15
C LYS A 215 -21.76 11.98 -28.18
N LYS A 216 -22.04 11.68 -29.45
CA LYS A 216 -21.03 11.66 -30.53
C LYS A 216 -20.54 13.08 -30.85
N ILE A 217 -21.46 14.00 -31.09
CA ILE A 217 -21.17 15.40 -31.41
C ILE A 217 -20.42 16.07 -30.25
N ALA A 218 -20.89 15.90 -29.01
CA ALA A 218 -20.24 16.48 -27.83
C ALA A 218 -18.78 16.01 -27.66
N LYS A 219 -18.48 14.75 -27.96
CA LYS A 219 -17.10 14.23 -27.93
C LYS A 219 -16.24 14.85 -29.03
N ARG A 220 -16.76 14.99 -30.26
CA ARG A 220 -16.05 15.60 -31.39
C ARG A 220 -15.81 17.10 -31.14
N LEU A 221 -16.85 17.83 -30.74
CA LEU A 221 -16.80 19.24 -30.39
C LEU A 221 -15.74 19.52 -29.32
N LYS A 222 -15.70 18.72 -28.25
CA LYS A 222 -14.68 18.86 -27.19
C LYS A 222 -13.24 18.73 -27.72
N VAL A 223 -13.00 17.88 -28.71
CA VAL A 223 -11.66 17.71 -29.31
C VAL A 223 -11.32 18.90 -30.21
N LEU A 224 -12.24 19.37 -31.04
CA LEU A 224 -12.02 20.52 -31.92
C LEU A 224 -11.82 21.82 -31.12
N GLU A 225 -12.62 22.06 -30.08
CA GLU A 225 -12.43 23.20 -29.18
C GLU A 225 -11.07 23.14 -28.47
N ALA A 226 -10.58 21.95 -28.13
CA ALA A 226 -9.24 21.78 -27.57
C ALA A 226 -8.13 22.13 -28.58
N PHE A 227 -8.29 21.78 -29.86
CA PHE A 227 -7.36 22.22 -30.92
C PHE A 227 -7.39 23.74 -31.09
N GLN A 228 -8.58 24.35 -31.14
CA GLN A 228 -8.77 25.79 -31.25
C GLN A 228 -8.09 26.53 -30.07
N LYS A 229 -8.36 26.11 -28.83
CA LYS A 229 -7.76 26.72 -27.62
C LYS A 229 -6.25 26.52 -27.53
N SER A 230 -5.73 25.39 -28.01
CA SER A 230 -4.29 25.08 -27.93
C SER A 230 -3.46 25.69 -29.05
N GLY A 231 -4.09 26.10 -30.17
CA GLY A 231 -3.39 26.59 -31.37
C GLY A 231 -2.59 25.50 -32.10
N ILE A 232 -2.82 24.23 -31.77
CA ILE A 232 -2.16 23.08 -32.39
C ILE A 232 -2.83 22.81 -33.74
N LYS A 233 -2.04 22.55 -34.78
CA LYS A 233 -2.60 22.21 -36.09
C LYS A 233 -2.86 20.70 -36.23
N PRO A 234 -4.01 20.25 -36.76
CA PRO A 234 -4.36 18.82 -36.86
C PRO A 234 -3.39 17.99 -37.71
N GLU A 235 -2.79 18.59 -38.75
CA GLU A 235 -1.86 17.90 -39.65
C GLU A 235 -0.57 17.42 -38.97
N TRP A 236 -0.22 17.97 -37.79
CA TRP A 236 0.94 17.51 -37.01
C TRP A 236 0.78 16.09 -36.44
N MET A 237 -0.41 15.49 -36.54
CA MET A 237 -0.62 14.07 -36.25
C MET A 237 0.03 13.15 -37.29
N ILE A 238 0.36 13.67 -38.47
CA ILE A 238 1.10 12.98 -39.53
C ILE A 238 2.55 13.48 -39.51
N LEU A 239 3.49 12.56 -39.29
CA LEU A 239 4.91 12.86 -39.19
C LEU A 239 5.55 12.94 -40.58
N GLU A 240 6.26 14.03 -40.83
CA GLU A 240 7.21 14.15 -41.95
C GLU A 240 8.66 13.93 -41.52
N ILE A 241 8.93 14.23 -40.25
CA ILE A 241 10.27 14.19 -39.66
C ILE A 241 10.18 13.40 -38.38
N LEU A 242 11.06 12.42 -38.25
CA LEU A 242 11.14 11.57 -37.07
C LEU A 242 12.37 11.96 -36.23
N PRO A 243 12.21 12.43 -34.98
CA PRO A 243 13.33 12.69 -34.11
C PRO A 243 14.04 11.38 -33.72
N VAL A 244 15.36 11.46 -33.56
CA VAL A 244 16.21 10.34 -33.13
C VAL A 244 16.70 10.60 -31.72
N LEU A 245 16.44 9.62 -30.84
CA LEU A 245 16.85 9.67 -29.44
C LEU A 245 18.40 9.75 -29.31
N PRO A 246 18.92 10.54 -28.35
CA PRO A 246 20.36 10.62 -28.09
C PRO A 246 21.02 9.26 -27.80
N PRO A 247 22.26 9.00 -28.26
CA PRO A 247 22.93 7.70 -28.14
C PRO A 247 23.13 7.20 -26.71
N GLU A 248 23.36 8.07 -25.72
CA GLU A 248 23.54 7.64 -24.33
C GLU A 248 22.26 7.04 -23.72
N LEU A 249 21.09 7.41 -24.23
CA LEU A 249 19.82 6.82 -23.81
C LEU A 249 19.55 5.46 -24.48
N ARG A 250 20.35 5.10 -25.50
CA ARG A 250 20.33 3.83 -26.24
C ARG A 250 21.76 3.27 -26.41
N PRO A 251 22.49 3.04 -25.31
CA PRO A 251 23.93 2.80 -25.36
C PRO A 251 24.26 1.48 -26.04
N LEU A 252 25.49 1.40 -26.53
CA LEU A 252 26.11 0.21 -27.08
C LEU A 252 27.33 -0.07 -26.21
N VAL A 253 27.17 -0.96 -25.24
CA VAL A 253 28.17 -1.19 -24.17
C VAL A 253 29.02 -2.40 -24.56
N PRO A 254 30.35 -2.27 -24.65
CA PRO A 254 31.23 -3.42 -24.80
C PRO A 254 31.17 -4.27 -23.53
N LEU A 255 30.98 -5.58 -23.71
CA LEU A 255 31.10 -6.59 -22.67
C LEU A 255 32.45 -7.28 -22.79
N ASP A 256 32.90 -7.89 -21.68
CA ASP A 256 34.10 -8.72 -21.67
C ASP A 256 33.96 -9.85 -22.71
N GLY A 257 35.01 -10.06 -23.51
CA GLY A 257 35.00 -11.02 -24.63
C GLY A 257 34.62 -10.45 -26.00
N GLY A 258 34.68 -9.13 -26.19
CA GLY A 258 34.50 -8.48 -27.50
C GLY A 258 33.06 -8.48 -28.03
N ARG A 259 32.10 -8.85 -27.18
CA ARG A 259 30.66 -8.77 -27.49
C ARG A 259 30.13 -7.39 -27.15
N PHE A 260 29.03 -7.00 -27.78
CA PHE A 260 28.36 -5.73 -27.49
C PHE A 260 26.92 -5.96 -27.05
N ALA A 261 26.56 -5.34 -25.92
CA ALA A 261 25.16 -5.21 -25.52
C ALA A 261 24.54 -4.04 -26.29
N THR A 262 23.59 -4.34 -27.17
CA THR A 262 22.86 -3.34 -27.95
C THR A 262 21.48 -3.10 -27.35
N SER A 263 21.06 -1.83 -27.29
CA SER A 263 19.66 -1.49 -26.99
C SER A 263 18.75 -1.88 -28.17
N ASP A 264 17.60 -2.49 -27.88
CA ASP A 264 16.57 -2.88 -28.86
C ASP A 264 16.12 -1.70 -29.76
N LEU A 265 16.16 -0.47 -29.24
CA LEU A 265 15.82 0.75 -30.00
C LEU A 265 16.73 0.94 -31.23
N ASN A 266 18.02 0.59 -31.11
CA ASN A 266 18.96 0.76 -32.22
C ASN A 266 18.56 -0.12 -33.42
N ASP A 267 18.03 -1.31 -33.16
CA ASP A 267 17.52 -2.20 -34.20
C ASP A 267 16.26 -1.64 -34.88
N LEU A 268 15.36 -1.04 -34.11
CA LEU A 268 14.15 -0.40 -34.63
C LEU A 268 14.49 0.83 -35.49
N TYR A 269 15.38 1.71 -35.01
CA TYR A 269 15.88 2.84 -35.82
C TYR A 269 16.57 2.39 -37.09
N ARG A 270 17.41 1.36 -37.01
CA ARG A 270 18.10 0.79 -38.18
C ARG A 270 17.11 0.30 -39.24
N ARG A 271 16.02 -0.35 -38.83
CA ARG A 271 14.95 -0.78 -39.75
C ARG A 271 14.28 0.43 -40.43
N VAL A 272 13.92 1.46 -39.68
CA VAL A 272 13.30 2.68 -40.23
C VAL A 272 14.22 3.35 -41.25
N ILE A 273 15.51 3.55 -40.92
CA ILE A 273 16.48 4.19 -41.83
C ILE A 273 16.66 3.37 -43.10
N ASN A 274 16.77 2.04 -43.00
CA ASN A 274 16.92 1.16 -44.16
C ASN A 274 15.71 1.24 -45.11
N ARG A 275 14.49 1.22 -44.54
CA ARG A 275 13.24 1.34 -45.31
C ARG A 275 13.10 2.71 -45.95
N ASN A 276 13.39 3.77 -45.20
CA ASN A 276 13.33 5.14 -45.70
C ASN A 276 14.33 5.38 -46.84
N ASN A 277 15.57 4.92 -46.69
CA ASN A 277 16.59 5.04 -47.73
C ASN A 277 16.26 4.22 -48.97
N ARG A 278 15.66 3.04 -48.80
CA ARG A 278 15.17 2.23 -49.93
C ARG A 278 14.04 2.93 -50.67
N LEU A 279 13.08 3.51 -49.95
CA LEU A 279 11.99 4.29 -50.52
C LEU A 279 12.50 5.50 -51.30
N ARG A 280 13.45 6.28 -50.74
CA ARG A 280 14.09 7.40 -51.47
C ARG A 280 14.68 6.94 -52.80
N ARG A 281 15.48 5.87 -52.81
CA ARG A 281 16.06 5.32 -54.04
C ARG A 281 15.01 4.87 -55.05
N LEU A 282 13.91 4.27 -54.60
CA LEU A 282 12.82 3.84 -55.48
C LEU A 282 12.09 5.02 -56.14
N LEU A 283 11.91 6.12 -55.39
CA LEU A 283 11.34 7.37 -55.92
C LEU A 283 12.30 8.03 -56.92
N ASP A 284 13.60 8.07 -56.60
CA ASP A 284 14.63 8.63 -57.49
C ASP A 284 14.73 7.86 -58.82
N LEU A 285 14.58 6.53 -58.76
CA LEU A 285 14.57 5.64 -59.91
C LEU A 285 13.22 5.57 -60.64
N LYS A 286 12.19 6.30 -60.17
CA LYS A 286 10.81 6.27 -60.69
C LYS A 286 10.28 4.83 -60.86
N ALA A 287 10.47 4.01 -59.82
CA ALA A 287 10.01 2.61 -59.82
C ALA A 287 8.46 2.50 -59.91
N PRO A 288 7.92 1.36 -60.39
CA PRO A 288 6.47 1.13 -60.47
C PRO A 288 5.74 1.33 -59.14
N GLU A 289 4.52 1.85 -59.21
CA GLU A 289 3.73 2.25 -58.03
C GLU A 289 3.51 1.12 -57.03
N ILE A 290 3.30 -0.12 -57.49
CA ILE A 290 3.08 -1.27 -56.59
C ILE A 290 4.24 -1.45 -55.60
N ILE A 291 5.48 -1.28 -56.08
CA ILE A 291 6.68 -1.40 -55.25
C ILE A 291 6.79 -0.21 -54.29
N VAL A 292 6.46 1.00 -54.77
CA VAL A 292 6.46 2.22 -53.96
C VAL A 292 5.41 2.15 -52.85
N ARG A 293 4.16 1.75 -53.17
CA ARG A 293 3.07 1.54 -52.20
C ARG A 293 3.46 0.52 -51.13
N ASN A 294 4.07 -0.60 -51.53
CA ASN A 294 4.55 -1.59 -50.58
C ASN A 294 5.64 -1.03 -49.67
N GLU A 295 6.63 -0.30 -50.19
CA GLU A 295 7.70 0.26 -49.35
C GLU A 295 7.20 1.42 -48.46
N LYS A 296 6.24 2.25 -48.92
CA LYS A 296 5.52 3.23 -48.07
C LYS A 296 4.80 2.52 -46.91
N ARG A 297 4.09 1.42 -47.18
CA ARG A 297 3.47 0.57 -46.14
C ARG A 297 4.53 0.02 -45.18
N MET A 298 5.62 -0.54 -45.68
CA MET A 298 6.71 -1.10 -44.86
C MET A 298 7.36 -0.03 -43.96
N LEU A 299 7.50 1.20 -44.45
CA LEU A 299 8.00 2.33 -43.67
C LEU A 299 7.02 2.69 -42.54
N GLN A 300 5.72 2.76 -42.83
CA GLN A 300 4.68 2.97 -41.80
C GLN A 300 4.78 1.90 -40.71
N GLU A 301 4.91 0.61 -41.05
CA GLU A 301 5.04 -0.46 -40.02
C GLU A 301 6.32 -0.34 -39.19
N ALA A 302 7.43 0.08 -39.82
CA ALA A 302 8.70 0.25 -39.12
C ALA A 302 8.62 1.41 -38.10
N VAL A 303 7.99 2.53 -38.46
CA VAL A 303 7.78 3.67 -37.56
C VAL A 303 6.76 3.33 -36.47
N ASP A 304 5.67 2.65 -36.82
CA ASP A 304 4.70 2.10 -35.86
C ASP A 304 5.42 1.24 -34.81
N SER A 305 6.28 0.33 -35.27
CA SER A 305 7.02 -0.59 -34.38
C SER A 305 8.03 0.12 -33.48
N LEU A 306 8.64 1.21 -33.97
CA LEU A 306 9.56 2.04 -33.18
C LEU A 306 8.82 2.77 -32.06
N LEU A 307 7.66 3.35 -32.37
CA LEU A 307 6.85 4.11 -31.42
C LEU A 307 6.13 3.19 -30.42
N ASP A 308 5.42 2.16 -30.90
CA ASP A 308 4.72 1.17 -30.08
C ASP A 308 4.57 -0.19 -30.81
N ASN A 309 5.52 -1.10 -30.55
CA ASN A 309 5.66 -2.40 -31.21
C ASN A 309 4.49 -3.38 -30.98
N GLY A 310 3.69 -3.18 -29.92
CA GLY A 310 2.60 -4.09 -29.54
C GLY A 310 1.22 -3.70 -30.05
N ARG A 311 1.04 -2.46 -30.52
CA ARG A 311 -0.29 -1.92 -30.84
C ARG A 311 -0.83 -2.38 -32.19
N ARG A 312 0.06 -2.84 -33.05
CA ARG A 312 -0.26 -3.42 -34.36
C ARG A 312 0.01 -4.91 -34.29
N GLY A 313 -0.98 -5.73 -34.67
CA GLY A 313 -1.08 -7.14 -34.28
C GLY A 313 0.21 -7.97 -34.28
N LYS A 314 1.05 -7.89 -35.33
CA LYS A 314 2.30 -8.65 -35.40
C LYS A 314 3.47 -7.86 -34.81
N VAL A 315 3.95 -8.30 -33.65
CA VAL A 315 5.09 -7.70 -32.95
C VAL A 315 6.41 -8.06 -33.62
N MET A 316 7.30 -7.08 -33.77
CA MET A 316 8.65 -7.30 -34.28
C MET A 316 9.53 -7.92 -33.20
N THR A 317 10.11 -9.08 -33.51
CA THR A 317 11.00 -9.83 -32.62
C THR A 317 12.47 -9.69 -33.01
N GLY A 318 13.35 -9.84 -32.02
CA GLY A 318 14.79 -9.95 -32.20
C GLY A 318 15.25 -11.39 -32.47
N ALA A 319 16.56 -11.61 -32.57
CA ALA A 319 17.14 -12.94 -32.80
C ALA A 319 16.71 -13.98 -31.75
N ASN A 320 16.48 -13.54 -30.51
CA ASN A 320 16.06 -14.39 -29.40
C ASN A 320 14.54 -14.65 -29.36
N LYS A 321 13.80 -14.36 -30.44
CA LYS A 321 12.33 -14.40 -30.53
C LYS A 321 11.57 -13.52 -29.50
N ARG A 322 12.27 -12.80 -28.63
CA ARG A 322 11.68 -11.80 -27.74
C ARG A 322 11.17 -10.58 -28.54
N PRO A 323 10.03 -9.97 -28.14
CA PRO A 323 9.60 -8.71 -28.73
C PRO A 323 10.60 -7.61 -28.41
N LEU A 324 10.92 -6.77 -29.39
CA LEU A 324 11.81 -5.61 -29.20
C LEU A 324 11.09 -4.54 -28.39
N LYS A 325 11.79 -3.95 -27.40
CA LYS A 325 11.23 -2.87 -26.57
C LYS A 325 11.13 -1.56 -27.37
N SER A 326 9.91 -1.01 -27.48
CA SER A 326 9.64 0.26 -28.18
C SER A 326 9.84 1.49 -27.30
N LEU A 327 9.73 2.69 -27.88
CA LEU A 327 9.76 3.95 -27.13
C LEU A 327 8.63 4.03 -26.10
N ALA A 328 7.41 3.61 -26.46
CA ALA A 328 6.29 3.56 -25.53
C ALA A 328 6.56 2.62 -24.34
N ASP A 329 7.14 1.44 -24.59
CA ASP A 329 7.45 0.44 -23.56
C ASP A 329 8.54 0.87 -22.57
N MET A 330 9.38 1.84 -22.95
CA MET A 330 10.31 2.46 -22.00
C MET A 330 9.59 3.35 -20.99
N ILE A 331 8.44 3.91 -21.36
CA ILE A 331 7.69 4.86 -20.54
C ILE A 331 6.61 4.12 -19.72
N LYS A 332 5.84 3.23 -20.37
CA LYS A 332 4.70 2.51 -19.77
C LYS A 332 5.10 1.24 -19.04
N GLY A 333 4.20 0.74 -18.21
CA GLY A 333 4.36 -0.55 -17.50
C GLY A 333 5.13 -0.46 -16.18
N LYS A 334 5.34 -1.62 -15.54
CA LYS A 334 6.08 -1.70 -14.25
C LYS A 334 7.58 -1.41 -14.44
N GLY A 335 8.18 -1.93 -15.50
CA GLY A 335 9.58 -1.66 -15.88
C GLY A 335 9.76 -0.40 -16.75
N GLY A 336 8.79 0.51 -16.69
CA GLY A 336 8.83 1.80 -17.37
C GLY A 336 9.44 2.88 -16.48
N ARG A 337 9.92 3.97 -17.09
CA ARG A 337 10.65 5.05 -16.40
C ARG A 337 9.87 5.70 -15.26
N PHE A 338 8.57 5.98 -15.45
CA PHE A 338 7.75 6.64 -14.42
C PHE A 338 7.71 5.84 -13.11
N ARG A 339 7.48 4.52 -13.18
CA ARG A 339 7.36 3.70 -11.97
C ARG A 339 8.70 3.27 -11.41
N GLN A 340 9.63 2.82 -12.27
CA GLN A 340 10.86 2.17 -11.82
C GLN A 340 12.00 3.15 -11.51
N ASN A 341 12.03 4.33 -12.16
CA ASN A 341 13.18 5.24 -12.08
C ASN A 341 12.82 6.63 -11.53
N LEU A 342 11.58 7.10 -11.70
CA LEU A 342 11.16 8.39 -11.16
C LEU A 342 10.60 8.22 -9.75
N LEU A 343 9.59 7.37 -9.58
CA LEU A 343 9.00 7.08 -8.26
C LEU A 343 9.88 6.11 -7.45
N GLY A 344 10.30 5.01 -8.05
CA GLY A 344 11.32 4.13 -7.48
C GLY A 344 12.71 4.65 -7.83
N LYS A 345 13.59 4.81 -6.85
CA LYS A 345 15.00 5.13 -7.07
C LYS A 345 15.87 4.28 -6.16
N ARG A 346 17.04 3.89 -6.67
CA ARG A 346 18.12 3.41 -5.80
C ARG A 346 18.75 4.65 -5.18
N VAL A 347 18.96 4.61 -3.87
CA VAL A 347 19.44 5.73 -3.08
C VAL A 347 20.74 5.31 -2.41
N ASP A 348 21.74 6.18 -2.47
CA ASP A 348 23.00 6.01 -1.73
C ASP A 348 22.76 6.20 -0.22
N TYR A 349 23.78 6.00 0.62
CA TYR A 349 23.66 6.10 2.09
C TYR A 349 22.55 5.22 2.66
N SER A 350 22.42 4.03 2.09
CA SER A 350 21.47 3.02 2.53
C SER A 350 22.13 1.66 2.68
N GLY A 351 21.60 0.84 3.57
CA GLY A 351 22.04 -0.54 3.76
C GLY A 351 20.88 -1.42 4.21
N ARG A 352 21.09 -2.74 4.22
CA ARG A 352 20.08 -3.71 4.66
C ARG A 352 20.74 -4.82 5.44
N SER A 353 20.11 -5.25 6.52
CA SER A 353 20.51 -6.44 7.26
C SER A 353 19.31 -7.16 7.87
N VAL A 354 19.55 -8.37 8.37
CA VAL A 354 18.59 -9.16 9.14
C VAL A 354 18.32 -8.46 10.48
N ILE A 355 17.07 -8.48 10.92
CA ILE A 355 16.67 -7.93 12.21
C ILE A 355 16.73 -8.98 13.32
N VAL A 356 17.11 -8.52 14.51
CA VAL A 356 17.11 -9.30 15.75
C VAL A 356 16.47 -8.47 16.86
N VAL A 357 16.01 -9.15 17.90
CA VAL A 357 15.37 -8.48 19.04
C VAL A 357 16.40 -7.73 19.89
N GLY A 358 16.11 -6.46 20.22
CA GLY A 358 16.91 -5.65 21.13
C GLY A 358 16.10 -5.21 22.35
N PRO A 359 15.87 -6.09 23.35
CA PRO A 359 14.96 -5.81 24.47
C PRO A 359 15.50 -4.78 25.47
N GLN A 360 16.79 -4.45 25.42
CA GLN A 360 17.42 -3.43 26.27
C GLN A 360 17.37 -2.01 25.68
N LEU A 361 16.95 -1.89 24.41
CA LEU A 361 16.83 -0.61 23.74
C LEU A 361 15.64 0.16 24.31
N LYS A 362 15.70 1.50 24.25
CA LYS A 362 14.51 2.33 24.48
C LYS A 362 13.68 2.45 23.21
N LEU A 363 12.43 2.88 23.31
CA LEU A 363 11.52 2.95 22.15
C LEU A 363 12.05 3.75 20.95
N HIS A 364 12.83 4.81 21.19
CA HIS A 364 13.40 5.68 20.15
C HIS A 364 14.74 5.20 19.60
N GLN A 365 15.28 4.07 20.09
CA GLN A 365 16.62 3.60 19.76
C GLN A 365 16.60 2.36 18.86
N CYS A 366 17.62 2.20 18.04
CA CYS A 366 17.88 0.96 17.29
C CYS A 366 19.35 0.56 17.39
N GLY A 367 19.66 -0.74 17.39
CA GLY A 367 21.05 -1.18 17.33
C GLY A 367 21.56 -1.27 15.90
N LEU A 368 22.62 -0.53 15.58
CA LEU A 368 23.25 -0.50 14.27
C LEU A 368 24.65 -1.16 14.33
N PRO A 369 24.93 -2.17 13.49
CA PRO A 369 26.25 -2.80 13.43
C PRO A 369 27.37 -1.80 13.12
N LYS A 370 28.46 -1.87 13.88
CA LYS A 370 29.65 -1.01 13.71
C LYS A 370 30.15 -0.89 12.27
N LYS A 371 30.29 -2.00 11.54
CA LYS A 371 30.74 -1.99 10.13
C LYS A 371 29.76 -1.32 9.17
N MET A 372 28.48 -1.49 9.44
CA MET A 372 27.42 -0.88 8.64
C MET A 372 27.38 0.64 8.90
N ALA A 373 27.45 1.04 10.17
CA ALA A 373 27.55 2.44 10.56
C ALA A 373 28.79 3.10 9.94
N LEU A 374 29.95 2.45 10.01
CA LEU A 374 31.19 2.94 9.39
C LEU A 374 31.01 3.24 7.90
N GLU A 375 30.36 2.35 7.14
CA GLU A 375 30.11 2.53 5.71
C GLU A 375 29.13 3.68 5.43
N LEU A 376 28.04 3.75 6.18
CA LEU A 376 26.99 4.75 6.01
C LEU A 376 27.48 6.17 6.34
N PHE A 377 28.32 6.32 7.37
CA PHE A 377 28.78 7.61 7.87
C PHE A 377 30.18 8.01 7.34
N LYS A 378 30.77 7.29 6.38
CA LYS A 378 32.13 7.56 5.86
C LYS A 378 32.44 9.03 5.59
N PRO A 379 31.60 9.81 4.87
CA PRO A 379 31.94 11.20 4.57
C PRO A 379 32.05 12.08 5.82
N PHE A 380 31.19 11.85 6.82
CA PHE A 380 31.20 12.58 8.08
C PHE A 380 32.48 12.29 8.88
N ILE A 381 32.92 11.03 8.87
CA ILE A 381 34.17 10.61 9.50
C ILE A 381 35.37 11.26 8.82
N PHE A 382 35.41 11.27 7.47
CA PHE A 382 36.49 11.94 6.73
C PHE A 382 36.59 13.42 7.08
N HIS A 383 35.45 14.10 7.16
CA HIS A 383 35.40 15.51 7.53
C HIS A 383 35.87 15.74 8.97
N LYS A 384 35.39 14.94 9.93
CA LYS A 384 35.81 15.04 11.34
C LYS A 384 37.29 14.76 11.54
N LEU A 385 37.86 13.77 10.85
CA LEU A 385 39.30 13.45 10.90
C LEU A 385 40.17 14.61 10.38
N GLU A 386 39.70 15.33 9.37
CA GLU A 386 40.36 16.51 8.82
C GLU A 386 40.27 17.70 9.80
N VAL A 387 39.07 17.97 10.34
CA VAL A 387 38.84 19.07 11.30
C VAL A 387 39.63 18.88 12.60
N LEU A 388 39.74 17.65 13.10
CA LEU A 388 40.53 17.33 14.30
C LEU A 388 42.05 17.29 14.05
N GLY A 389 42.50 17.44 12.80
CA GLY A 389 43.92 17.38 12.43
C GLY A 389 44.54 15.99 12.50
N LEU A 390 43.74 14.93 12.69
CA LEU A 390 44.18 13.53 12.72
C LEU A 390 44.57 13.01 11.33
N SER A 391 44.10 13.66 10.27
CA SER A 391 44.46 13.40 8.87
C SER A 391 44.59 14.71 8.10
N THR A 392 45.67 14.86 7.34
CA THR A 392 45.93 16.06 6.53
C THR A 392 45.30 16.02 5.14
N THR A 393 44.94 14.83 4.64
CA THR A 393 44.32 14.65 3.32
C THR A 393 43.23 13.59 3.36
N ILE A 394 42.21 13.72 2.50
CA ILE A 394 41.14 12.73 2.35
C ILE A 394 41.69 11.33 2.04
N LYS A 395 42.78 11.23 1.28
CA LYS A 395 43.41 9.95 0.96
C LYS A 395 44.03 9.29 2.20
N ALA A 396 44.65 10.07 3.09
CA ALA A 396 45.16 9.58 4.36
C ALA A 396 44.01 9.17 5.30
N ALA A 397 42.95 9.98 5.39
CA ALA A 397 41.75 9.67 6.17
C ALA A 397 41.09 8.36 5.69
N LYS A 398 40.98 8.18 4.36
CA LYS A 398 40.46 6.94 3.76
C LYS A 398 41.26 5.72 4.18
N LYS A 399 42.59 5.82 4.17
CA LYS A 399 43.47 4.72 4.60
C LYS A 399 43.27 4.38 6.08
N LYS A 400 43.19 5.39 6.97
CA LYS A 400 42.90 5.19 8.40
C LYS A 400 41.55 4.52 8.66
N VAL A 401 40.52 4.92 7.91
CA VAL A 401 39.17 4.33 8.01
C VAL A 401 39.17 2.88 7.50
N GLU A 402 39.91 2.58 6.43
CA GLU A 402 40.09 1.20 5.92
C GLU A 402 40.87 0.31 6.90
N GLU A 403 41.78 0.88 7.69
CA GLU A 403 42.54 0.20 8.75
C GLU A 403 41.72 0.00 10.06
N GLU A 404 40.50 0.54 10.15
CA GLU A 404 39.59 0.42 11.30
C GLU A 404 40.24 0.84 12.66
N GLY A 405 41.07 1.89 12.65
CA GLY A 405 41.79 2.38 13.84
C GLY A 405 40.88 2.81 15.01
N PRO A 406 41.37 2.79 16.27
CA PRO A 406 40.57 3.09 17.46
C PRO A 406 39.95 4.50 17.45
N GLU A 407 40.74 5.49 16.99
CA GLU A 407 40.30 6.89 16.81
C GLU A 407 39.07 7.03 15.89
N VAL A 408 38.87 6.10 14.96
CA VAL A 408 37.71 6.11 14.05
C VAL A 408 36.43 5.72 14.78
N TRP A 409 36.51 4.81 15.75
CA TRP A 409 35.34 4.37 16.52
C TRP A 409 34.84 5.46 17.47
N ASP A 410 35.75 6.19 18.11
CA ASP A 410 35.41 7.32 18.98
C ASP A 410 34.72 8.44 18.17
N ILE A 411 35.26 8.75 16.98
CA ILE A 411 34.66 9.73 16.07
C ILE A 411 33.30 9.24 15.55
N LEU A 412 33.18 7.96 15.22
CA LEU A 412 31.92 7.39 14.76
C LEU A 412 30.83 7.51 15.83
N GLU A 413 31.15 7.27 17.09
CA GLU A 413 30.21 7.43 18.21
C GLU A 413 29.79 8.90 18.38
N ASP A 414 30.72 9.85 18.24
CA ASP A 414 30.41 11.29 18.27
C ASP A 414 29.53 11.73 17.10
N VAL A 415 29.78 11.22 15.89
CA VAL A 415 28.99 11.53 14.68
C VAL A 415 27.57 10.95 14.75
N ILE A 416 27.42 9.78 15.38
CA ILE A 416 26.14 9.09 15.51
C ILE A 416 25.27 9.70 16.60
N ARG A 417 25.89 10.30 17.62
CA ARG A 417 25.15 10.95 18.70
C ARG A 417 24.21 11.99 18.12
N GLU A 418 22.95 11.90 18.50
CA GLU A 418 21.89 12.80 18.01
C GLU A 418 21.66 12.77 16.48
N HIS A 419 22.14 11.75 15.77
CA HIS A 419 21.89 11.60 14.34
C HIS A 419 20.85 10.51 14.06
N PRO A 420 19.58 10.87 13.75
CA PRO A 420 18.54 9.86 13.52
C PRO A 420 18.79 9.09 12.22
N VAL A 421 18.42 7.81 12.20
CA VAL A 421 18.39 6.94 11.02
C VAL A 421 16.97 6.45 10.76
N LEU A 422 16.64 6.23 9.50
CA LEU A 422 15.33 5.72 9.10
C LEU A 422 15.40 4.21 8.91
N LEU A 423 14.54 3.47 9.62
CA LEU A 423 14.31 2.04 9.39
C LEU A 423 13.08 1.85 8.52
N ASN A 424 13.20 0.96 7.53
CA ASN A 424 12.11 0.62 6.61
C ASN A 424 12.01 -0.90 6.44
N ARG A 425 10.80 -1.43 6.60
CA ARG A 425 10.47 -2.82 6.23
C ARG A 425 9.66 -2.87 4.95
N ALA A 426 10.15 -3.64 3.98
CA ALA A 426 9.42 -3.91 2.74
C ALA A 426 8.52 -5.14 2.91
N PRO A 427 7.26 -5.12 2.42
CA PRO A 427 6.56 -4.02 1.75
C PRO A 427 5.98 -2.99 2.74
N THR A 428 6.17 -1.69 2.45
CA THR A 428 5.59 -0.60 3.24
C THR A 428 4.11 -0.40 2.88
N LEU A 429 3.19 -0.89 3.72
CA LEU A 429 1.74 -0.78 3.48
C LEU A 429 1.12 0.51 4.04
N HIS A 430 1.71 1.07 5.09
CA HIS A 430 1.27 2.26 5.81
C HIS A 430 2.48 3.03 6.32
N ARG A 431 2.27 4.28 6.73
CA ARG A 431 3.37 5.18 7.15
C ARG A 431 4.25 4.64 8.28
N LEU A 432 3.71 3.86 9.23
CA LEU A 432 4.49 3.31 10.35
C LEU A 432 5.48 2.22 9.93
N GLY A 433 5.43 1.75 8.67
CA GLY A 433 6.46 0.88 8.10
C GLY A 433 7.79 1.60 7.82
N ILE A 434 7.85 2.92 8.03
CA ILE A 434 9.07 3.73 8.04
C ILE A 434 9.06 4.59 9.31
N GLN A 435 10.08 4.45 10.16
CA GLN A 435 10.23 5.26 11.37
C GLN A 435 11.69 5.66 11.57
N ALA A 436 11.90 6.77 12.29
CA ALA A 436 13.22 7.23 12.69
C ALA A 436 13.58 6.68 14.07
N PHE A 437 14.87 6.37 14.24
CA PHE A 437 15.48 5.90 15.48
C PHE A 437 16.86 6.53 15.66
N GLU A 438 17.31 6.62 16.90
CA GLU A 438 18.70 6.94 17.22
C GLU A 438 19.54 5.66 17.22
N PRO A 439 20.63 5.59 16.44
CA PRO A 439 21.43 4.37 16.37
C PRO A 439 22.35 4.23 17.58
N ILE A 440 22.37 3.04 18.16
CA ILE A 440 23.36 2.59 19.14
C ILE A 440 24.31 1.63 18.44
N LEU A 441 25.61 1.86 18.59
CA LEU A 441 26.63 0.98 18.03
C LEU A 441 26.60 -0.38 18.72
N ILE A 442 26.40 -1.44 17.93
CA ILE A 442 26.42 -2.82 18.41
C ILE A 442 27.45 -3.66 17.65
N GLU A 443 27.90 -4.72 18.29
CA GLU A 443 28.71 -5.75 17.65
C GLU A 443 27.88 -6.66 16.74
N GLY A 444 28.56 -7.33 15.82
CA GLY A 444 27.91 -8.25 14.87
C GLY A 444 27.50 -7.60 13.55
N LYS A 445 26.48 -8.17 12.90
CA LYS A 445 26.03 -7.75 11.56
C LYS A 445 24.51 -7.53 11.46
N ALA A 446 23.74 -7.89 12.48
CA ALA A 446 22.29 -7.80 12.48
C ALA A 446 21.81 -6.50 13.13
N ILE A 447 20.72 -5.93 12.64
CA ILE A 447 20.11 -4.72 13.20
C ILE A 447 19.26 -5.13 14.40
N GLN A 448 19.41 -4.47 15.54
CA GLN A 448 18.53 -4.70 16.69
C GLN A 448 17.33 -3.74 16.64
N LEU A 449 16.14 -4.31 16.76
CA LEU A 449 14.87 -3.57 16.77
C LEU A 449 14.19 -3.69 18.13
N HIS A 450 13.55 -2.60 18.56
CA HIS A 450 12.76 -2.56 19.78
C HIS A 450 11.49 -3.45 19.66
N PRO A 451 11.14 -4.29 20.66
CA PRO A 451 10.00 -5.21 20.55
C PRO A 451 8.64 -4.53 20.33
N LEU A 452 8.39 -3.37 20.94
CA LEU A 452 7.09 -2.68 20.84
C LEU A 452 6.81 -2.11 19.44
N VAL A 453 7.83 -1.87 18.61
CA VAL A 453 7.64 -1.37 17.24
C VAL A 453 7.44 -2.49 16.23
N CYS A 454 7.67 -3.75 16.60
CA CYS A 454 7.48 -4.90 15.69
C CYS A 454 6.04 -4.99 15.19
N ALA A 455 5.05 -4.64 16.02
CA ALA A 455 3.65 -4.59 15.61
C ALA A 455 3.41 -3.54 14.51
N ALA A 456 4.05 -2.37 14.63
CA ALA A 456 3.93 -1.28 13.66
C ALA A 456 4.62 -1.62 12.32
N PHE A 457 5.77 -2.29 12.34
CA PHE A 457 6.42 -2.78 11.12
C PHE A 457 5.81 -4.08 10.57
N ASN A 458 4.93 -4.72 11.35
CA ASN A 458 4.45 -6.08 11.15
C ASN A 458 5.61 -7.07 10.93
N ALA A 459 6.68 -6.90 11.72
CA ALA A 459 7.95 -7.62 11.59
C ALA A 459 8.05 -8.79 12.56
N ASP A 460 8.67 -9.87 12.09
CA ASP A 460 9.05 -11.05 12.85
C ASP A 460 10.56 -11.29 12.78
N PHE A 461 11.06 -12.22 13.60
CA PHE A 461 12.49 -12.49 13.75
C PHE A 461 12.90 -13.85 13.15
N ASP A 462 12.30 -14.24 12.03
CA ASP A 462 12.53 -15.52 11.34
C ASP A 462 13.51 -15.43 10.15
N GLY A 463 14.15 -14.28 9.96
CA GLY A 463 15.05 -13.99 8.83
C GLY A 463 14.71 -12.71 8.06
N ASP A 464 13.66 -12.03 8.50
CA ASP A 464 13.25 -10.73 8.02
C ASP A 464 14.38 -9.69 7.99
N GLN A 465 14.32 -8.79 7.00
CA GLN A 465 15.35 -7.79 6.76
C GLN A 465 14.76 -6.38 6.73
N MET A 466 15.48 -5.44 7.32
CA MET A 466 15.16 -4.02 7.27
C MET A 466 16.23 -3.23 6.53
N ALA A 467 15.78 -2.21 5.80
CA ALA A 467 16.65 -1.22 5.20
C ALA A 467 16.86 -0.05 6.17
N VAL A 468 18.07 0.49 6.19
CA VAL A 468 18.47 1.70 6.92
C VAL A 468 18.77 2.79 5.90
N HIS A 469 18.31 4.01 6.15
CA HIS A 469 18.66 5.21 5.38
C HIS A 469 19.14 6.32 6.31
N VAL A 470 20.17 7.07 5.89
CA VAL A 470 20.72 8.19 6.67
C VAL A 470 20.24 9.54 6.09
N PRO A 471 19.51 10.37 6.86
CA PRO A 471 19.12 11.72 6.44
C PRO A 471 20.32 12.69 6.48
N LEU A 472 20.74 13.22 5.33
CA LEU A 472 21.99 13.99 5.27
C LEU A 472 21.82 15.49 5.60
N SER A 473 20.74 16.12 5.16
CA SER A 473 20.52 17.55 5.41
C SER A 473 20.01 17.80 6.83
N LEU A 474 20.29 18.98 7.37
CA LEU A 474 19.83 19.36 8.71
C LEU A 474 18.30 19.39 8.78
N GLU A 475 17.64 19.86 7.72
CA GLU A 475 16.17 19.88 7.62
C GLU A 475 15.60 18.46 7.68
N ALA A 476 16.21 17.51 6.96
CA ALA A 476 15.75 16.11 6.96
C ALA A 476 15.99 15.43 8.32
N GLN A 477 17.08 15.77 9.01
CA GLN A 477 17.35 15.27 10.37
C GLN A 477 16.34 15.82 11.37
N MET A 478 16.04 17.12 11.30
CA MET A 478 15.03 17.76 12.15
C MET A 478 13.63 17.22 11.87
N GLU A 479 13.27 17.04 10.60
CA GLU A 479 12.00 16.42 10.18
C GLU A 479 11.88 14.99 10.71
N ALA A 480 12.93 14.16 10.52
CA ALA A 480 12.94 12.79 11.02
C ALA A 480 12.75 12.72 12.54
N ARG A 481 13.42 13.61 13.29
CA ARG A 481 13.32 13.67 14.76
C ARG A 481 11.96 14.16 15.24
N THR A 482 11.39 15.17 14.58
CA THR A 482 10.13 15.80 15.00
C THR A 482 8.90 15.00 14.57
N LEU A 483 8.90 14.43 13.37
CA LEU A 483 7.72 13.76 12.78
C LEU A 483 7.83 12.24 12.79
N MET A 484 9.00 11.67 12.48
CA MET A 484 9.14 10.25 12.17
C MET A 484 9.65 9.40 13.34
N LEU A 485 10.13 10.02 14.41
CA LEU A 485 10.66 9.31 15.58
C LEU A 485 9.61 8.36 16.15
N ALA A 486 10.03 7.13 16.49
CA ALA A 486 9.10 6.10 16.96
C ALA A 486 8.29 6.52 18.20
N SER A 487 8.88 7.33 19.10
CA SER A 487 8.21 7.88 20.29
C SER A 487 7.04 8.82 19.98
N ASN A 488 7.01 9.43 18.78
CA ASN A 488 5.96 10.36 18.38
C ASN A 488 4.80 9.62 17.70
N ASN A 489 5.04 8.40 17.21
CA ASN A 489 4.11 7.60 16.42
C ASN A 489 3.51 6.45 17.23
N VAL A 490 2.83 6.81 18.32
CA VAL A 490 2.26 5.88 19.33
C VAL A 490 0.90 5.33 18.91
N LEU A 491 0.10 6.11 18.17
CA LEU A 491 -1.25 5.75 17.76
C LEU A 491 -1.31 5.32 16.29
N SER A 492 -2.26 4.45 16.00
CA SER A 492 -2.62 4.07 14.64
C SER A 492 -3.35 5.22 13.95
N PRO A 493 -2.92 5.65 12.74
CA PRO A 493 -3.62 6.69 11.97
C PRO A 493 -5.03 6.30 11.52
N ALA A 494 -5.38 5.01 11.56
CA ALA A 494 -6.66 4.51 11.08
C ALA A 494 -7.80 4.69 12.10
N ASN A 495 -7.51 4.49 13.38
CA ASN A 495 -8.52 4.43 14.44
C ASN A 495 -8.14 5.15 15.74
N GLY A 496 -6.89 5.64 15.87
CA GLY A 496 -6.43 6.32 17.08
C GLY A 496 -6.20 5.41 18.29
N GLU A 497 -6.18 4.09 18.09
CA GLU A 497 -5.76 3.14 19.13
C GLU A 497 -4.22 3.06 19.20
N PRO A 498 -3.64 2.79 20.39
CA PRO A 498 -2.20 2.63 20.51
C PRO A 498 -1.71 1.42 19.71
N ILE A 499 -0.64 1.60 18.94
CA ILE A 499 0.00 0.53 18.17
C ILE A 499 1.15 -0.14 18.95
N ILE A 500 1.78 0.61 19.86
CA ILE A 500 2.91 0.16 20.71
C ILE A 500 2.47 -0.77 21.86
N VAL A 501 1.35 -1.47 21.69
CA VAL A 501 0.80 -2.34 22.73
C VAL A 501 1.73 -3.54 22.90
N PRO A 502 2.12 -3.88 24.14
CA PRO A 502 2.82 -5.12 24.44
C PRO A 502 2.19 -6.33 23.77
N SER A 503 3.03 -7.21 23.24
CA SER A 503 2.60 -8.40 22.51
C SER A 503 3.17 -9.67 23.12
N GLN A 504 2.47 -10.78 22.93
CA GLN A 504 2.94 -12.14 23.24
C GLN A 504 3.43 -12.23 24.71
N ASP A 505 4.69 -12.59 24.91
CA ASP A 505 5.28 -12.94 26.20
C ASP A 505 5.19 -11.81 27.23
N ILE A 506 5.28 -10.55 26.79
CA ILE A 506 5.16 -9.38 27.66
C ILE A 506 3.76 -9.34 28.29
N VAL A 507 2.72 -9.60 27.49
CA VAL A 507 1.33 -9.68 27.97
C VAL A 507 1.17 -10.86 28.90
N LEU A 508 1.77 -12.01 28.58
CA LEU A 508 1.68 -13.21 29.41
C LEU A 508 2.30 -12.98 30.79
N GLY A 509 3.46 -12.32 30.86
CA GLY A 509 4.12 -11.98 32.12
C GLY A 509 3.30 -11.00 32.98
N LEU A 510 2.75 -9.95 32.37
CA LEU A 510 1.86 -9.00 33.06
C LEU A 510 0.56 -9.66 33.52
N TYR A 511 -0.04 -10.51 32.68
CA TYR A 511 -1.23 -11.28 33.02
C TYR A 511 -0.97 -12.23 34.19
N TYR A 512 0.14 -12.98 34.15
CA TYR A 512 0.54 -13.86 35.25
C TYR A 512 0.70 -13.06 36.55
N MET A 513 1.48 -11.99 36.53
CA MET A 513 1.72 -11.14 37.70
C MET A 513 0.43 -10.55 38.30
N THR A 514 -0.54 -10.18 37.47
CA THR A 514 -1.78 -9.53 37.93
C THR A 514 -2.92 -10.49 38.26
N ARG A 515 -2.68 -11.80 38.16
CA ARG A 515 -3.65 -12.84 38.51
C ARG A 515 -3.61 -13.17 40.00
N ASP A 516 -4.76 -13.46 40.58
CA ASP A 516 -4.91 -13.87 41.97
C ASP A 516 -5.08 -15.38 42.11
N LYS A 517 -4.63 -15.92 43.25
CA LYS A 517 -4.71 -17.34 43.60
C LYS A 517 -5.34 -17.47 44.98
N ILE A 518 -6.25 -18.44 45.13
CA ILE A 518 -6.90 -18.72 46.41
C ILE A 518 -5.98 -19.61 47.25
N ALA A 519 -5.93 -19.39 48.56
CA ALA A 519 -5.08 -20.11 49.50
C ALA A 519 -3.58 -19.98 49.20
N ALA A 520 -3.17 -18.82 48.69
CA ALA A 520 -1.78 -18.52 48.41
C ALA A 520 -1.03 -18.10 49.69
N ARG A 521 0.27 -18.40 49.74
CA ARG A 521 1.12 -18.03 50.87
C ARG A 521 1.08 -16.51 51.11
N GLY A 522 0.70 -16.10 52.32
CA GLY A 522 0.60 -14.69 52.69
C GLY A 522 -0.75 -14.03 52.40
N GLU A 523 -1.78 -14.81 52.06
CA GLU A 523 -3.15 -14.30 51.87
C GLU A 523 -3.67 -13.57 53.13
N GLY A 524 -4.30 -12.41 52.94
CA GLY A 524 -4.86 -11.58 54.00
C GLY A 524 -3.86 -10.71 54.76
N MET A 525 -2.56 -10.75 54.40
CA MET A 525 -1.57 -9.85 54.97
C MET A 525 -1.84 -8.38 54.59
N LYS A 526 -1.45 -7.48 55.50
CA LYS A 526 -1.64 -6.03 55.34
C LYS A 526 -0.28 -5.34 55.31
N PHE A 527 -0.04 -4.56 54.27
CA PHE A 527 1.21 -3.85 54.06
C PHE A 527 1.02 -2.33 54.15
N THR A 528 2.06 -1.65 54.62
CA THR A 528 2.08 -0.21 54.83
C THR A 528 2.32 0.54 53.53
N ASP A 529 3.22 0.04 52.68
CA ASP A 529 3.61 0.60 51.40
C ASP A 529 4.07 -0.51 50.43
N VAL A 530 4.36 -0.14 49.18
CA VAL A 530 4.84 -1.08 48.16
C VAL A 530 6.26 -1.58 48.47
N ALA A 531 7.08 -0.77 49.16
CA ALA A 531 8.42 -1.20 49.57
C ALA A 531 8.40 -2.37 50.57
N GLU A 532 7.41 -2.39 51.47
CA GLU A 532 7.18 -3.54 52.36
C GLU A 532 6.74 -4.79 51.59
N VAL A 533 5.92 -4.61 50.55
CA VAL A 533 5.51 -5.70 49.64
C VAL A 533 6.73 -6.31 48.94
N HIS A 534 7.65 -5.48 48.42
CA HIS A 534 8.90 -5.96 47.81
C HIS A 534 9.73 -6.78 48.80
N ARG A 535 9.97 -6.26 50.02
CA ARG A 535 10.72 -7.01 51.05
C ARG A 535 10.08 -8.35 51.39
N ALA A 536 8.75 -8.40 51.50
CA ALA A 536 8.02 -9.62 51.78
C ALA A 536 8.09 -10.63 50.61
N PHE A 537 8.02 -10.15 49.38
CA PHE A 537 8.13 -10.97 48.19
C PHE A 537 9.55 -11.51 47.99
N ASP A 538 10.57 -10.66 48.13
CA ASP A 538 11.98 -11.04 47.96
C ASP A 538 12.48 -12.00 49.05
N SER A 539 11.92 -11.92 50.26
CA SER A 539 12.17 -12.89 51.34
C SER A 539 11.40 -14.21 51.16
N GLY A 540 10.55 -14.32 50.14
CA GLY A 540 9.73 -15.50 49.87
C GLY A 540 8.64 -15.74 50.91
N LEU A 541 8.25 -14.71 51.68
CA LEU A 541 7.18 -14.82 52.69
C LEU A 541 5.79 -14.79 52.07
N VAL A 542 5.63 -14.15 50.91
CA VAL A 542 4.36 -14.04 50.18
C VAL A 542 4.50 -14.52 48.74
N ASP A 543 3.44 -15.13 48.22
CA ASP A 543 3.32 -15.47 46.80
C ASP A 543 2.87 -14.23 46.00
N ILE A 544 3.27 -14.14 44.72
CA ILE A 544 2.95 -13.01 43.84
C ILE A 544 1.43 -12.88 43.59
N HIS A 545 0.72 -14.00 43.65
CA HIS A 545 -0.71 -14.09 43.44
C HIS A 545 -1.54 -13.92 44.72
N ALA A 546 -0.88 -13.75 45.88
CA ALA A 546 -1.57 -13.63 47.16
C ALA A 546 -2.40 -12.35 47.24
N ARG A 547 -3.64 -12.49 47.73
CA ARG A 547 -4.56 -11.37 47.98
C ARG A 547 -4.16 -10.68 49.28
N VAL A 548 -3.85 -9.39 49.19
CA VAL A 548 -3.27 -8.58 50.27
C VAL A 548 -3.93 -7.20 50.31
N THR A 549 -3.88 -6.53 51.46
CA THR A 549 -4.32 -5.14 51.58
C THR A 549 -3.10 -4.22 51.63
N VAL A 550 -2.98 -3.29 50.68
CA VAL A 550 -1.83 -2.38 50.58
C VAL A 550 -2.32 -0.93 50.55
N ARG A 551 -1.58 -0.01 51.17
CA ARG A 551 -1.80 1.44 50.97
C ARG A 551 -1.03 1.88 49.75
N ILE A 552 -1.72 2.44 48.77
CA ILE A 552 -1.13 2.93 47.53
C ILE A 552 -1.29 4.45 47.50
N LYS A 553 -0.20 5.13 47.18
CA LYS A 553 -0.19 6.57 46.98
C LYS A 553 -0.54 6.85 45.52
N GLU A 554 -1.62 7.57 45.29
CA GLU A 554 -2.09 8.00 43.99
C GLU A 554 -2.00 9.53 43.89
N THR A 555 -1.74 10.03 42.69
CA THR A 555 -1.79 11.47 42.41
C THR A 555 -2.86 11.70 41.36
N GLU A 556 -3.90 12.43 41.71
CA GLU A 556 -4.94 12.86 40.78
C GLU A 556 -4.53 14.18 40.12
N LEU A 557 -4.77 14.28 38.82
CA LEU A 557 -4.58 15.49 38.03
C LEU A 557 -5.94 16.13 37.79
N GLY A 558 -6.17 17.31 38.36
CA GLY A 558 -7.33 18.12 38.06
C GLY A 558 -7.26 18.73 36.65
N LEU A 559 -8.41 19.12 36.09
CA LEU A 559 -8.52 19.78 34.78
C LEU A 559 -7.68 21.07 34.67
N ASP A 560 -7.41 21.73 35.81
CA ASP A 560 -6.59 22.96 35.90
C ASP A 560 -5.08 22.68 36.06
N GLY A 561 -4.65 21.40 36.00
CA GLY A 561 -3.26 20.99 36.19
C GLY A 561 -2.79 20.91 37.65
N THR A 562 -3.69 21.14 38.62
CA THR A 562 -3.41 20.96 40.05
C THR A 562 -3.29 19.48 40.39
N THR A 563 -2.19 19.08 41.03
CA THR A 563 -1.98 17.71 41.51
C THR A 563 -2.43 17.55 42.97
N THR A 564 -3.26 16.56 43.25
CA THR A 564 -3.66 16.19 44.61
C THR A 564 -3.21 14.77 44.93
N ASP A 565 -2.48 14.61 46.03
CA ASP A 565 -2.04 13.30 46.49
C ASP A 565 -3.13 12.66 47.37
N LYS A 566 -3.57 11.46 47.00
CA LYS A 566 -4.48 10.61 47.78
C LYS A 566 -3.77 9.33 48.19
N VAL A 567 -4.02 8.87 49.41
CA VAL A 567 -3.53 7.58 49.89
C VAL A 567 -4.73 6.71 50.20
N ASN A 568 -4.94 5.70 49.36
CA ASN A 568 -6.08 4.79 49.44
C ASN A 568 -5.60 3.39 49.85
N ARG A 569 -6.46 2.67 50.58
CA ARG A 569 -6.25 1.25 50.91
C ARG A 569 -7.00 0.40 49.89
N TYR A 570 -6.26 -0.44 49.17
CA TYR A 570 -6.84 -1.35 48.19
C TYR A 570 -6.68 -2.80 48.63
N GLU A 571 -7.71 -3.60 48.41
CA GLU A 571 -7.58 -5.05 48.31
C GLU A 571 -7.08 -5.38 46.91
N THR A 572 -5.90 -5.99 46.84
CA THR A 572 -5.20 -6.25 45.58
C THR A 572 -4.32 -7.48 45.69
N THR A 573 -3.50 -7.76 44.68
CA THR A 573 -2.48 -8.82 44.75
C THR A 573 -1.08 -8.21 44.92
N VAL A 574 -0.15 -9.01 45.44
CA VAL A 574 1.27 -8.63 45.54
C VAL A 574 1.80 -8.15 44.18
N GLY A 575 1.50 -8.87 43.09
CA GLY A 575 1.93 -8.48 41.75
C GLY A 575 1.30 -7.16 41.24
N ARG A 576 0.01 -6.92 41.49
CA ARG A 576 -0.64 -5.64 41.13
C ARG A 576 -0.08 -4.47 41.94
N ALA A 577 0.21 -4.68 43.23
CA ALA A 577 0.82 -3.68 44.08
C ALA A 577 2.23 -3.29 43.58
N ILE A 578 3.06 -4.25 43.20
CA ILE A 578 4.39 -3.97 42.59
C ILE A 578 4.22 -3.20 41.27
N LEU A 579 3.22 -3.55 40.46
CA LEU A 579 2.93 -2.85 39.20
C LEU A 579 2.42 -1.40 39.41
N SER A 580 2.03 -1.00 40.63
CA SER A 580 1.63 0.39 40.89
C SER A 580 2.81 1.38 40.77
N GLU A 581 4.05 0.94 40.97
CA GLU A 581 5.25 1.80 40.93
C GLU A 581 5.56 2.35 39.53
N ILE A 582 5.08 1.67 38.49
CA ILE A 582 5.31 2.10 37.10
C ILE A 582 4.25 3.09 36.62
N LEU A 583 3.12 3.23 37.32
CA LEU A 583 2.06 4.16 36.93
C LEU A 583 2.56 5.60 37.01
N PRO A 584 2.39 6.41 35.95
CA PRO A 584 2.64 7.84 36.03
C PRO A 584 1.58 8.53 36.91
N ALA A 585 1.96 9.67 37.49
CA ALA A 585 1.02 10.54 38.19
C ALA A 585 -0.14 10.94 37.26
N GLY A 586 -1.39 10.84 37.73
CA GLY A 586 -2.61 11.14 36.97
C GLY A 586 -3.43 9.91 36.55
N LEU A 587 -2.87 8.70 36.64
CA LEU A 587 -3.62 7.46 36.40
C LEU A 587 -4.06 6.83 37.72
N SER A 588 -5.32 6.37 37.78
CA SER A 588 -5.86 5.66 38.92
C SER A 588 -5.38 4.21 38.96
N PHE A 589 -5.18 3.67 40.16
CA PHE A 589 -4.78 2.29 40.39
C PHE A 589 -5.85 1.29 39.94
N ASP A 590 -7.12 1.71 39.88
CA ASP A 590 -8.23 0.89 39.39
C ASP A 590 -8.02 0.39 37.95
N LEU A 591 -7.24 1.11 37.15
CA LEU A 591 -6.87 0.67 35.79
C LEU A 591 -6.00 -0.59 35.81
N ILE A 592 -5.22 -0.80 36.87
CA ILE A 592 -4.34 -1.96 37.07
C ILE A 592 -4.94 -3.00 38.00
N ASN A 593 -5.92 -2.65 38.84
CA ASN A 593 -6.48 -3.58 39.84
C ASN A 593 -7.43 -4.66 39.27
N LYS A 594 -7.00 -5.34 38.20
CA LYS A 594 -7.68 -6.40 37.47
C LYS A 594 -6.66 -7.28 36.77
N ALA A 595 -7.07 -8.44 36.28
CA ALA A 595 -6.20 -9.27 35.44
C ALA A 595 -5.89 -8.54 34.13
N LEU A 596 -4.63 -8.18 33.90
CA LEU A 596 -4.20 -7.40 32.74
C LEU A 596 -4.10 -8.29 31.49
N LYS A 597 -5.24 -8.48 30.84
CA LYS A 597 -5.33 -9.05 29.49
C LYS A 597 -4.85 -8.03 28.45
N LYS A 598 -4.53 -8.49 27.23
CA LYS A 598 -4.08 -7.62 26.12
C LYS A 598 -4.97 -6.39 25.89
N LYS A 599 -6.29 -6.55 25.95
CA LYS A 599 -7.26 -5.46 25.76
C LYS A 599 -7.18 -4.41 26.87
N GLU A 600 -6.98 -4.84 28.11
CA GLU A 600 -6.88 -3.93 29.26
C GLU A 600 -5.55 -3.18 29.26
N ILE A 601 -4.46 -3.82 28.83
CA ILE A 601 -3.16 -3.15 28.62
C ILE A 601 -3.28 -2.06 27.55
N SER A 602 -3.98 -2.34 26.44
CA SER A 602 -4.24 -1.33 25.40
C SER A 602 -5.03 -0.14 25.96
N LYS A 603 -6.08 -0.40 26.76
CA LYS A 603 -6.84 0.65 27.46
C LYS A 603 -5.98 1.47 28.42
N LEU A 604 -5.08 0.83 29.16
CA LEU A 604 -4.15 1.50 30.07
C LEU A 604 -3.24 2.47 29.32
N ILE A 605 -2.63 2.04 28.21
CA ILE A 605 -1.77 2.90 27.38
C ILE A 605 -2.58 4.05 26.76
N ASN A 606 -3.80 3.76 26.30
CA ASN A 606 -4.68 4.80 25.74
C ASN A 606 -5.08 5.85 26.79
N ALA A 607 -5.42 5.41 28.02
CA ALA A 607 -5.69 6.31 29.14
C ALA A 607 -4.45 7.15 29.50
N GLY A 608 -3.26 6.54 29.50
CA GLY A 608 -1.98 7.24 29.68
C GLY A 608 -1.76 8.33 28.64
N PHE A 609 -1.99 8.01 27.36
CA PHE A 609 -1.80 8.95 26.25
C PHE A 609 -2.73 10.17 26.39
N ARG A 610 -4.00 9.93 26.74
CA ARG A 610 -5.02 10.97 26.82
C ARG A 610 -4.87 11.87 28.04
N ARG A 611 -4.57 11.31 29.22
CA ARG A 611 -4.52 12.07 30.49
C ARG A 611 -3.16 12.65 30.82
N VAL A 612 -2.08 11.91 30.56
CA VAL A 612 -0.71 12.27 31.00
C VAL A 612 0.15 12.74 29.82
N GLY A 613 -0.23 12.39 28.59
CA GLY A 613 0.44 12.79 27.37
C GLY A 613 1.50 11.81 26.87
N ILE A 614 2.15 12.17 25.76
CA ILE A 614 3.00 11.26 24.97
C ILE A 614 4.22 10.76 25.75
N ARG A 615 4.95 11.67 26.41
CA ARG A 615 6.24 11.36 27.05
C ARG A 615 6.09 10.30 28.15
N GLU A 616 5.16 10.52 29.07
CA GLU A 616 4.94 9.60 30.19
C GLU A 616 4.34 8.27 29.70
N THR A 617 3.56 8.29 28.62
CA THR A 617 3.02 7.06 27.99
C THR A 617 4.12 6.19 27.41
N VAL A 618 5.11 6.79 26.74
CA VAL A 618 6.27 6.05 26.21
C VAL A 618 7.09 5.44 27.34
N ILE A 619 7.32 6.19 28.42
CA ILE A 619 8.03 5.68 29.61
C ILE A 619 7.25 4.53 30.26
N LEU A 620 5.93 4.66 30.38
CA LEU A 620 5.06 3.61 30.90
C LEU A 620 5.14 2.34 30.02
N ALA A 621 5.11 2.49 28.69
CA ALA A 621 5.20 1.37 27.76
C ALA A 621 6.55 0.64 27.86
N ASP A 622 7.66 1.37 27.94
CA ASP A 622 8.99 0.79 28.14
C ASP A 622 9.08 0.05 29.48
N LYS A 623 8.59 0.65 30.58
CA LYS A 623 8.57 0.00 31.91
C LYS A 623 7.70 -1.27 31.93
N LEU A 624 6.53 -1.23 31.29
CA LEU A 624 5.65 -2.40 31.12
C LEU A 624 6.35 -3.53 30.35
N MET A 625 7.13 -3.19 29.33
CA MET A 625 7.93 -4.18 28.59
C MET A 625 8.96 -4.85 29.50
N TYR A 626 9.76 -4.08 30.23
CA TYR A 626 10.80 -4.63 31.12
C TYR A 626 10.21 -5.51 32.22
N MET A 627 9.12 -5.08 32.86
CA MET A 627 8.44 -5.89 33.87
C MET A 627 7.82 -7.14 33.28
N GLY A 628 7.13 -7.02 32.13
CA GLY A 628 6.52 -8.17 31.47
C GLY A 628 7.53 -9.25 31.13
N TYR A 629 8.71 -8.89 30.58
CA TYR A 629 9.77 -9.87 30.33
C TYR A 629 10.32 -10.50 31.62
N THR A 630 10.60 -9.68 32.63
CA THR A 630 11.17 -10.18 33.90
C THR A 630 10.25 -11.19 34.56
N TYR A 631 8.95 -10.88 34.66
CA TYR A 631 7.97 -11.77 35.29
C TYR A 631 7.54 -12.92 34.39
N ALA A 632 7.58 -12.78 33.06
CA ALA A 632 7.41 -13.92 32.15
C ALA A 632 8.49 -14.98 32.35
N THR A 633 9.76 -14.57 32.50
CA THR A 633 10.86 -15.49 32.80
C THR A 633 10.71 -16.13 34.17
N LYS A 634 10.36 -15.36 35.21
CA LYS A 634 10.12 -15.89 36.57
C LYS A 634 8.95 -16.87 36.62
N ALA A 635 7.91 -16.64 35.82
CA ALA A 635 6.74 -17.52 35.77
C ALA A 635 7.06 -18.93 35.25
N GLY A 636 8.11 -19.08 34.45
CA GLY A 636 8.56 -20.40 33.95
C GLY A 636 7.49 -21.16 33.16
N ILE A 637 6.55 -20.45 32.52
CA ILE A 637 5.43 -21.06 31.79
C ILE A 637 5.97 -21.89 30.62
N SER A 638 5.59 -23.16 30.59
CA SER A 638 5.96 -24.12 29.55
C SER A 638 4.70 -24.78 28.97
N ILE A 639 4.83 -25.41 27.81
CA ILE A 639 3.76 -26.20 27.20
C ILE A 639 4.20 -27.66 27.17
N SER A 640 3.39 -28.53 27.76
CA SER A 640 3.56 -29.97 27.74
C SER A 640 2.35 -30.66 27.11
N ILE A 641 2.50 -31.94 26.76
CA ILE A 641 1.39 -32.78 26.26
C ILE A 641 0.30 -32.95 27.36
N HIS A 642 0.68 -32.91 28.64
CA HIS A 642 -0.25 -33.03 29.76
C HIS A 642 -1.17 -31.82 29.91
N ASP A 643 -0.74 -30.64 29.45
CA ASP A 643 -1.55 -29.42 29.49
C ASP A 643 -2.73 -29.46 28.50
N MET A 644 -2.67 -30.32 27.48
CA MET A 644 -3.68 -30.44 26.43
C MET A 644 -4.84 -31.35 26.85
N LEU A 645 -5.61 -31.00 27.88
CA LEU A 645 -6.66 -31.86 28.44
C LEU A 645 -7.80 -32.15 27.44
N VAL A 646 -7.99 -33.43 27.12
CA VAL A 646 -9.09 -33.91 26.26
C VAL A 646 -10.32 -34.17 27.14
N PRO A 647 -11.51 -33.65 26.79
CA PRO A 647 -12.71 -33.88 27.57
C PRO A 647 -13.15 -35.35 27.52
N PRO A 648 -13.44 -35.99 28.67
CA PRO A 648 -13.92 -37.37 28.69
C PRO A 648 -15.30 -37.52 28.03
N GLU A 649 -16.10 -36.45 28.04
CA GLU A 649 -17.41 -36.38 27.36
C GLU A 649 -17.30 -36.44 25.82
N LYS A 650 -16.09 -36.30 25.26
CA LYS A 650 -15.86 -36.27 23.80
C LYS A 650 -16.42 -37.49 23.08
N GLU A 651 -16.14 -38.69 23.58
CA GLU A 651 -16.56 -39.94 22.91
C GLU A 651 -18.09 -40.03 22.87
N GLN A 652 -18.76 -39.71 23.99
CA GLN A 652 -20.22 -39.69 24.07
C GLN A 652 -20.84 -38.68 23.10
N LEU A 653 -20.26 -37.48 22.98
CA LEU A 653 -20.74 -36.45 22.06
C LEU A 653 -20.58 -36.85 20.59
N ILE A 654 -19.52 -37.59 20.27
CA ILE A 654 -19.28 -38.10 18.91
C ILE A 654 -20.26 -39.23 18.59
N GLU A 655 -20.47 -40.18 19.50
CA GLU A 655 -21.43 -41.28 19.30
C GLU A 655 -22.86 -40.76 19.08
N VAL A 656 -23.28 -39.74 19.83
CA VAL A 656 -24.58 -39.09 19.62
C VAL A 656 -24.66 -38.48 18.22
N ALA A 657 -23.62 -37.77 17.79
CA ALA A 657 -23.60 -37.18 16.44
C ALA A 657 -23.60 -38.26 15.33
N GLU A 658 -22.88 -39.36 15.49
CA GLU A 658 -22.87 -40.48 14.55
C GLU A 658 -24.24 -41.17 14.45
N SER A 659 -24.94 -41.32 15.59
CA SER A 659 -26.31 -41.85 15.60
C SER A 659 -27.29 -40.93 14.86
N GLU A 660 -27.23 -39.61 15.10
CA GLU A 660 -28.05 -38.62 14.38
C GLU A 660 -27.78 -38.67 12.86
N VAL A 661 -26.50 -38.79 12.45
CA VAL A 661 -26.13 -38.88 11.03
C VAL A 661 -26.66 -40.17 10.41
N LYS A 662 -26.60 -41.30 11.12
CA LYS A 662 -27.13 -42.58 10.65
C LYS A 662 -28.65 -42.54 10.45
N GLU A 663 -29.38 -41.92 11.38
CA GLU A 663 -30.83 -41.70 11.21
C GLU A 663 -31.16 -40.87 9.96
N ILE A 664 -30.37 -39.83 9.67
CA ILE A 664 -30.54 -39.02 8.45
C ILE A 664 -30.19 -39.82 7.19
N GLU A 665 -29.22 -40.73 7.26
CA GLU A 665 -28.87 -41.61 6.15
C GLU A 665 -29.99 -42.65 5.88
N ASP A 666 -30.59 -43.21 6.92
CA ASP A 666 -31.76 -44.09 6.81
C ASP A 666 -32.99 -43.35 6.24
N GLN A 667 -33.20 -42.09 6.62
CA GLN A 667 -34.22 -41.22 6.03
C GLN A 667 -33.97 -40.96 4.53
N TYR A 668 -32.70 -40.84 4.13
CA TYR A 668 -32.34 -40.69 2.72
C TYR A 668 -32.58 -41.99 1.93
N ILE A 669 -32.20 -43.15 2.48
CA ILE A 669 -32.41 -44.47 1.85
C ILE A 669 -33.91 -44.77 1.69
N SER A 670 -34.74 -44.35 2.64
CA SER A 670 -36.20 -44.48 2.59
C SER A 670 -36.90 -43.42 1.70
N GLY A 671 -36.14 -42.47 1.12
CA GLY A 671 -36.66 -41.46 0.19
C GLY A 671 -37.37 -40.28 0.85
N LEU A 672 -37.26 -40.09 2.17
CA LEU A 672 -37.88 -38.98 2.91
C LEU A 672 -37.13 -37.65 2.76
N VAL A 673 -35.84 -37.70 2.41
CA VAL A 673 -34.95 -36.53 2.35
C VAL A 673 -34.19 -36.52 1.02
N THR A 674 -33.97 -35.34 0.44
CA THR A 674 -33.16 -35.20 -0.78
C THR A 674 -31.66 -35.22 -0.49
N GLN A 675 -30.81 -35.52 -1.48
CA GLN A 675 -29.35 -35.56 -1.29
C GLN A 675 -28.76 -34.23 -0.79
N GLY A 676 -29.30 -33.09 -1.26
CA GLY A 676 -28.86 -31.76 -0.81
C GLY A 676 -29.23 -31.47 0.64
N GLU A 677 -30.44 -31.82 1.05
CA GLU A 677 -30.89 -31.69 2.45
C GLU A 677 -30.14 -32.63 3.38
N ARG A 678 -29.87 -33.87 2.94
CA ARG A 678 -29.03 -34.83 3.67
C ARG A 678 -27.66 -34.23 3.96
N TYR A 679 -26.99 -33.73 2.91
CA TYR A 679 -25.67 -33.11 3.03
C TYR A 679 -25.67 -31.93 4.02
N ASN A 680 -26.63 -31.01 3.90
CA ASN A 680 -26.72 -29.85 4.79
C ASN A 680 -26.97 -30.27 6.25
N LYS A 681 -27.89 -31.21 6.49
CA LYS A 681 -28.18 -31.73 7.83
C LYS A 681 -26.95 -32.41 8.46
N VAL A 682 -26.23 -33.24 7.71
CA VAL A 682 -25.01 -33.91 8.18
C VAL A 682 -23.94 -32.88 8.55
N VAL A 683 -23.73 -31.87 7.71
CA VAL A 683 -22.80 -30.77 7.99
C VAL A 683 -23.22 -30.00 9.26
N ASP A 684 -24.51 -29.72 9.44
CA ASP A 684 -25.01 -29.00 10.62
C ASP A 684 -24.89 -29.83 11.91
N ILE A 685 -25.12 -31.16 11.86
CA ILE A 685 -24.90 -32.07 13.00
C ILE A 685 -23.44 -32.03 13.44
N TRP A 686 -22.50 -32.20 12.50
CA TRP A 686 -21.07 -32.17 12.82
C TRP A 686 -20.57 -30.80 13.27
N GLY A 687 -21.15 -29.72 12.73
CA GLY A 687 -20.91 -28.35 13.22
C GLY A 687 -21.28 -28.22 14.70
N ARG A 688 -22.53 -28.56 15.05
CA ARG A 688 -23.03 -28.52 16.44
C ARG A 688 -22.23 -29.43 17.38
N ALA A 689 -21.94 -30.66 16.96
CA ALA A 689 -21.17 -31.61 17.75
C ALA A 689 -19.78 -31.06 18.09
N GLY A 690 -19.11 -30.47 17.10
CA GLY A 690 -17.80 -29.88 17.31
C GLY A 690 -17.81 -28.65 18.23
N ASP A 691 -18.88 -27.85 18.23
CA ASP A 691 -19.05 -26.73 19.16
C ASP A 691 -19.28 -27.23 20.60
N LYS A 692 -20.13 -28.25 20.79
CA LYS A 692 -20.34 -28.89 22.11
C LYS A 692 -19.03 -29.47 22.68
N VAL A 693 -18.22 -30.14 21.85
CA VAL A 693 -16.90 -30.66 22.27
C VAL A 693 -15.97 -29.52 22.66
N ALA A 694 -16.01 -28.39 21.95
CA ALA A 694 -15.20 -27.21 22.27
C ALA A 694 -15.61 -26.59 23.61
N ASP A 695 -16.91 -26.49 23.87
CA ASP A 695 -17.44 -25.95 25.14
C ASP A 695 -17.09 -26.85 26.33
N ALA A 696 -17.25 -28.17 26.18
CA ALA A 696 -16.87 -29.14 27.20
C ALA A 696 -15.35 -29.07 27.52
N MET A 697 -14.52 -28.99 26.48
CA MET A 697 -13.07 -28.81 26.61
C MET A 697 -12.74 -27.49 27.35
N MET A 698 -13.33 -26.38 26.93
CA MET A 698 -13.04 -25.06 27.55
C MET A 698 -13.49 -25.02 29.01
N LYS A 699 -14.60 -25.65 29.35
CA LYS A 699 -15.08 -25.74 30.74
C LYS A 699 -14.09 -26.51 31.61
N GLN A 700 -13.61 -27.66 31.14
CA GLN A 700 -12.61 -28.45 31.86
C GLN A 700 -11.26 -27.73 31.97
N LEU A 701 -10.84 -27.02 30.93
CA LEU A 701 -9.56 -26.30 30.93
C LEU A 701 -9.59 -25.04 31.82
N LYS A 702 -10.79 -24.46 32.04
CA LYS A 702 -10.96 -23.21 32.78
C LYS A 702 -10.95 -23.40 34.29
N GLU A 703 -11.38 -24.55 34.80
CA GLU A 703 -11.56 -24.79 36.23
C GLU A 703 -10.54 -25.81 36.74
N GLU A 704 -9.89 -25.51 37.87
CA GLU A 704 -9.03 -26.46 38.58
C GLU A 704 -9.37 -26.48 40.08
N PRO A 705 -9.23 -27.64 40.76
CA PRO A 705 -9.40 -27.71 42.20
C PRO A 705 -8.28 -26.94 42.92
N VAL A 706 -8.64 -26.13 43.91
CA VAL A 706 -7.71 -25.34 44.73
C VAL A 706 -6.89 -26.28 45.59
N LYS A 707 -5.57 -26.14 45.56
CA LYS A 707 -4.63 -26.89 46.41
C LYS A 707 -3.97 -25.94 47.41
N ASN A 708 -3.89 -26.36 48.67
CA ASN A 708 -3.11 -25.68 49.70
C ASN A 708 -1.59 -25.83 49.43
N ASP A 709 -0.76 -25.08 50.18
CA ASP A 709 0.71 -25.19 50.15
C ASP A 709 1.23 -26.62 50.42
N ALA A 710 0.43 -27.47 51.08
CA ALA A 710 0.71 -28.90 51.31
C ALA A 710 0.28 -29.84 50.16
N GLY A 711 -0.32 -29.30 49.09
CA GLY A 711 -0.79 -30.05 47.92
C GLY A 711 -2.18 -30.70 48.06
N GLU A 712 -2.87 -30.50 49.19
CA GLU A 712 -4.20 -31.05 49.46
C GLU A 712 -5.31 -30.15 48.90
N ASN A 713 -6.41 -30.78 48.42
CA ASN A 713 -7.58 -30.05 47.94
C ASN A 713 -8.25 -29.28 49.08
N VAL A 714 -8.47 -27.98 48.87
CA VAL A 714 -9.16 -27.12 49.83
C VAL A 714 -10.64 -27.36 49.73
N LYS A 715 -11.27 -27.75 50.84
CA LYS A 715 -12.73 -27.89 50.92
C LYS A 715 -13.35 -26.57 51.37
N GLY A 716 -14.38 -26.13 50.66
CA GLY A 716 -15.18 -24.96 51.04
C GLY A 716 -16.00 -25.22 52.32
N LYS A 717 -16.71 -24.19 52.79
CA LYS A 717 -17.57 -24.26 54.00
C LYS A 717 -18.67 -25.33 53.91
N ASP A 718 -19.01 -25.77 52.69
CA ASP A 718 -20.02 -26.79 52.39
C ASP A 718 -19.43 -28.23 52.25
N GLY A 719 -18.14 -28.42 52.52
CA GLY A 719 -17.46 -29.73 52.42
C GLY A 719 -17.12 -30.20 51.01
N LYS A 720 -17.43 -29.41 49.97
CA LYS A 720 -17.04 -29.65 48.57
C LYS A 720 -15.68 -29.03 48.25
N ASP A 721 -14.96 -29.62 47.31
CA ASP A 721 -13.70 -29.07 46.79
C ASP A 721 -13.95 -27.68 46.19
N LEU A 722 -13.11 -26.71 46.59
CA LEU A 722 -13.15 -25.35 46.07
C LEU A 722 -12.48 -25.33 44.70
N TYR A 723 -13.10 -24.69 43.72
CA TYR A 723 -12.55 -24.53 42.37
C TYR A 723 -12.09 -23.10 42.15
N GLN A 724 -10.98 -22.95 41.42
CA GLN A 724 -10.49 -21.68 40.93
C GLN A 724 -10.29 -21.72 39.42
N GLU A 725 -10.04 -20.55 38.85
CA GLU A 725 -9.65 -20.44 37.44
C GLU A 725 -8.27 -21.09 37.23
N SER A 726 -8.11 -21.90 36.19
CA SER A 726 -6.95 -22.78 36.04
C SER A 726 -5.66 -22.04 35.69
N PHE A 727 -4.55 -22.46 36.28
CA PHE A 727 -3.21 -22.01 35.94
C PHE A 727 -2.56 -22.85 34.82
N ASN A 728 -3.37 -23.61 34.06
CA ASN A 728 -2.92 -24.31 32.86
C ASN A 728 -2.30 -23.32 31.84
N ALA A 729 -1.13 -23.65 31.32
CA ALA A 729 -0.38 -22.77 30.42
C ALA A 729 -1.14 -22.45 29.11
N ILE A 730 -1.80 -23.43 28.51
CA ILE A 730 -2.55 -23.26 27.25
C ILE A 730 -3.76 -22.36 27.50
N TYR A 731 -4.46 -22.56 28.61
CA TYR A 731 -5.56 -21.69 29.02
C TYR A 731 -5.07 -20.26 29.23
N MET A 732 -3.99 -20.06 29.98
CA MET A 732 -3.41 -18.74 30.26
C MET A 732 -2.99 -18.01 28.98
N MET A 733 -2.36 -18.70 28.02
CA MET A 733 -1.97 -18.12 26.75
C MET A 733 -3.18 -17.64 25.92
N ALA A 734 -4.26 -18.43 25.91
CA ALA A 734 -5.50 -18.09 25.21
C ALA A 734 -6.30 -16.98 25.92
N ASP A 735 -6.48 -17.06 27.24
CA ASP A 735 -7.27 -16.09 28.02
C ASP A 735 -6.60 -14.71 28.13
N SER A 736 -5.28 -14.68 28.30
CA SER A 736 -4.50 -13.42 28.31
C SER A 736 -4.56 -12.67 26.97
N GLY A 737 -4.86 -13.39 25.88
CA GLY A 737 -4.77 -12.89 24.51
C GLY A 737 -3.33 -12.66 24.04
N ALA A 738 -2.34 -13.24 24.73
CA ALA A 738 -0.93 -13.19 24.34
C ALA A 738 -0.71 -13.91 23.02
N ARG A 739 -1.14 -15.18 22.94
CA ARG A 739 -1.08 -16.03 21.74
C ARG A 739 -2.04 -17.20 21.92
N GLY A 740 -2.79 -17.54 20.88
CA GLY A 740 -3.79 -18.60 20.97
C GLY A 740 -5.21 -18.06 20.80
N SER A 741 -6.08 -18.85 20.19
CA SER A 741 -7.53 -18.62 20.17
C SER A 741 -8.25 -19.87 20.62
N ALA A 742 -9.50 -19.74 21.09
CA ALA A 742 -10.32 -20.88 21.47
C ALA A 742 -10.43 -21.92 20.33
N ALA A 743 -10.45 -21.46 19.07
CA ALA A 743 -10.44 -22.33 17.90
C ALA A 743 -9.13 -23.15 17.75
N GLN A 744 -7.99 -22.57 18.11
CA GLN A 744 -6.70 -23.29 18.11
C GLN A 744 -6.64 -24.30 19.26
N VAL A 745 -7.10 -23.93 20.46
CA VAL A 745 -7.18 -24.83 21.61
C VAL A 745 -8.11 -26.02 21.29
N ARG A 746 -9.26 -25.76 20.63
CA ARG A 746 -10.19 -26.79 20.14
C ARG A 746 -9.50 -27.81 19.23
N GLN A 747 -8.62 -27.37 18.32
CA GLN A 747 -7.91 -28.28 17.44
C GLN A 747 -6.84 -29.11 18.16
N LEU A 748 -6.25 -28.57 19.24
CA LEU A 748 -5.24 -29.26 20.03
C LEU A 748 -5.85 -30.39 20.88
N ALA A 749 -6.92 -30.10 21.62
CA ALA A 749 -7.45 -31.02 22.64
C ALA A 749 -8.92 -31.45 22.43
N GLY A 750 -9.71 -30.73 21.64
CA GLY A 750 -11.10 -31.10 21.33
C GLY A 750 -11.21 -32.02 20.12
N MET A 751 -11.57 -31.45 18.98
CA MET A 751 -11.58 -32.09 17.66
C MET A 751 -11.33 -31.05 16.57
N ARG A 752 -10.76 -31.46 15.44
CA ARG A 752 -10.46 -30.54 14.34
C ARG A 752 -11.71 -30.12 13.56
N GLY A 753 -12.70 -31.00 13.43
CA GLY A 753 -14.00 -30.70 12.85
C GLY A 753 -14.04 -30.71 11.31
N LEU A 754 -14.89 -29.86 10.75
CA LEU A 754 -15.20 -29.80 9.32
C LEU A 754 -14.15 -29.02 8.53
N MET A 755 -13.75 -29.57 7.38
CA MET A 755 -12.74 -28.99 6.49
C MET A 755 -13.38 -28.53 5.17
N ALA A 756 -12.85 -27.46 4.58
CA ALA A 756 -13.28 -26.98 3.27
C ALA A 756 -12.46 -27.61 2.13
N ARG A 757 -13.13 -27.91 1.02
CA ARG A 757 -12.52 -28.26 -0.25
C ARG A 757 -11.99 -27.00 -0.97
N PRO A 758 -11.15 -27.12 -2.02
CA PRO A 758 -10.61 -25.96 -2.74
C PRO A 758 -11.67 -25.08 -3.44
N ASP A 759 -12.84 -25.64 -3.75
CA ASP A 759 -14.03 -24.96 -4.28
C ASP A 759 -14.84 -24.21 -3.20
N GLY A 760 -14.55 -24.44 -1.91
CA GLY A 760 -15.21 -23.81 -0.78
C GLY A 760 -16.37 -24.61 -0.19
N SER A 761 -16.79 -25.72 -0.83
CA SER A 761 -17.74 -26.65 -0.23
C SER A 761 -17.13 -27.38 0.97
N ILE A 762 -17.97 -27.76 1.93
CA ILE A 762 -17.53 -28.44 3.15
C ILE A 762 -17.46 -29.95 2.88
N ILE A 763 -16.44 -30.62 3.41
CA ILE A 763 -16.35 -32.08 3.33
C ILE A 763 -17.28 -32.66 4.39
N GLU A 764 -18.22 -33.53 3.98
CA GLU A 764 -19.21 -34.13 4.89
C GLU A 764 -18.59 -35.03 5.96
N THR A 765 -17.42 -35.63 5.68
CA THR A 765 -16.65 -36.42 6.63
C THR A 765 -15.77 -35.52 7.51
N PRO A 766 -16.08 -35.40 8.82
CA PRO A 766 -15.32 -34.56 9.73
C PRO A 766 -14.00 -35.22 10.17
N ILE A 767 -13.13 -34.42 10.78
CA ILE A 767 -11.98 -34.92 11.53
C ILE A 767 -12.32 -34.90 13.02
N THR A 768 -12.70 -36.07 13.56
CA THR A 768 -13.03 -36.28 14.98
C THR A 768 -11.80 -36.28 15.90
N ALA A 769 -10.63 -36.59 15.35
CA ALA A 769 -9.36 -36.53 16.05
C ALA A 769 -8.89 -35.08 16.29
N ASN A 770 -7.98 -34.92 17.25
CA ASN A 770 -7.29 -33.67 17.57
C ASN A 770 -5.76 -33.86 17.37
N PHE A 771 -4.96 -32.81 17.58
CA PHE A 771 -3.51 -32.93 17.40
C PHE A 771 -2.82 -33.75 18.50
N ARG A 772 -3.39 -33.82 19.72
CA ARG A 772 -2.85 -34.65 20.80
C ARG A 772 -2.99 -36.14 20.50
N ASP A 773 -4.14 -36.57 20.01
CA ASP A 773 -4.48 -37.97 19.69
C ASP A 773 -3.82 -38.40 18.37
N GLY A 774 -3.49 -37.44 17.49
CA GLY A 774 -2.90 -37.67 16.18
C GLY A 774 -3.95 -37.84 15.08
N LEU A 775 -3.53 -37.69 13.81
CA LEU A 775 -4.41 -37.79 12.65
C LEU A 775 -4.05 -39.02 11.81
N ASN A 776 -5.07 -39.75 11.34
CA ASN A 776 -4.84 -40.80 10.36
C ASN A 776 -4.52 -40.21 8.97
N VAL A 777 -4.02 -41.04 8.05
CA VAL A 777 -3.56 -40.60 6.72
C VAL A 777 -4.67 -39.89 5.93
N LEU A 778 -5.91 -40.40 6.01
CA LEU A 778 -7.05 -39.83 5.29
C LEU A 778 -7.45 -38.46 5.86
N GLN A 779 -7.57 -38.34 7.18
CA GLN A 779 -7.87 -37.07 7.87
C GLN A 779 -6.78 -36.03 7.61
N TYR A 780 -5.52 -36.43 7.67
CA TYR A 780 -4.41 -35.55 7.32
C TYR A 780 -4.53 -35.08 5.86
N PHE A 781 -4.76 -36.00 4.92
CA PHE A 781 -4.93 -35.69 3.50
C PHE A 781 -6.09 -34.69 3.25
N ILE A 782 -7.26 -34.93 3.85
CA ILE A 782 -8.42 -34.02 3.81
C ILE A 782 -8.02 -32.62 4.29
N SER A 783 -7.28 -32.52 5.39
CA SER A 783 -6.84 -31.24 5.95
C SER A 783 -5.86 -30.48 5.03
N THR A 784 -5.12 -31.17 4.16
CA THR A 784 -4.16 -30.54 3.25
C THR A 784 -4.82 -29.70 2.17
N HIS A 785 -6.06 -30.02 1.77
CA HIS A 785 -6.77 -29.27 0.74
C HIS A 785 -7.04 -27.83 1.18
N GLY A 786 -7.65 -27.66 2.36
CA GLY A 786 -7.92 -26.34 2.95
C GLY A 786 -6.63 -25.58 3.24
N ALA A 787 -5.62 -26.24 3.81
CA ALA A 787 -4.32 -25.62 4.11
C ALA A 787 -3.61 -25.12 2.85
N ARG A 788 -3.52 -25.94 1.80
CA ARG A 788 -2.89 -25.55 0.52
C ARG A 788 -3.65 -24.41 -0.15
N LYS A 789 -4.99 -24.45 -0.15
CA LYS A 789 -5.82 -23.39 -0.71
C LYS A 789 -5.62 -22.07 0.04
N GLY A 790 -5.61 -22.11 1.37
CA GLY A 790 -5.34 -20.95 2.22
C GLY A 790 -3.98 -20.31 1.95
N LEU A 791 -2.92 -21.13 1.84
CA LEU A 791 -1.57 -20.67 1.49
C LEU A 791 -1.49 -20.08 0.07
N ALA A 792 -2.10 -20.74 -0.92
CA ALA A 792 -2.13 -20.25 -2.30
C ALA A 792 -2.91 -18.94 -2.44
N ASP A 793 -4.07 -18.82 -1.79
CA ASP A 793 -4.87 -17.61 -1.79
C ASP A 793 -4.13 -16.45 -1.12
N THR A 794 -3.42 -16.71 -0.02
CA THR A 794 -2.59 -15.70 0.66
C THR A 794 -1.51 -15.16 -0.30
N ALA A 795 -0.81 -16.04 -1.01
CA ALA A 795 0.22 -15.64 -1.98
C ALA A 795 -0.34 -14.83 -3.17
N LEU A 796 -1.51 -15.22 -3.70
CA LEU A 796 -2.10 -14.57 -4.88
C LEU A 796 -2.84 -13.27 -4.55
N LYS A 797 -3.64 -13.24 -3.47
CA LYS A 797 -4.51 -12.09 -3.14
C LYS A 797 -3.74 -10.89 -2.59
N THR A 798 -2.57 -11.11 -2.00
CA THR A 798 -1.68 -10.02 -1.53
C THR A 798 -1.39 -8.99 -2.62
N ALA A 799 -1.22 -9.45 -3.88
CA ALA A 799 -1.01 -8.56 -5.02
C ALA A 799 -2.22 -7.66 -5.33
N ASN A 800 -3.45 -8.14 -5.10
CA ASN A 800 -4.68 -7.41 -5.38
C ASN A 800 -4.90 -6.28 -4.36
N SER A 801 -4.69 -6.54 -3.08
CA SER A 801 -4.83 -5.54 -2.01
C SER A 801 -3.80 -4.42 -2.16
N GLY A 802 -2.54 -4.75 -2.47
CA GLY A 802 -1.52 -3.75 -2.78
C GLY A 802 -1.85 -2.93 -4.04
N TYR A 803 -2.43 -3.56 -5.06
CA TYR A 803 -2.87 -2.86 -6.27
C TYR A 803 -4.06 -1.91 -6.02
N LEU A 804 -5.02 -2.31 -5.19
CA LEU A 804 -6.13 -1.47 -4.76
C LEU A 804 -5.61 -0.25 -4.00
N THR A 805 -4.71 -0.46 -3.03
CA THR A 805 -4.08 0.62 -2.26
C THR A 805 -3.42 1.64 -3.18
N ARG A 806 -2.67 1.18 -4.19
CA ARG A 806 -2.06 2.09 -5.17
C ARG A 806 -3.11 2.89 -5.94
N ARG A 807 -4.20 2.26 -6.40
CA ARG A 807 -5.29 2.98 -7.08
C ARG A 807 -5.96 4.01 -6.20
N LEU A 808 -6.13 3.71 -4.91
CA LEU A 808 -6.69 4.67 -3.94
C LEU A 808 -5.75 5.86 -3.77
N VAL A 809 -4.44 5.63 -3.63
CA VAL A 809 -3.44 6.71 -3.57
C VAL A 809 -3.45 7.52 -4.86
N ASP A 810 -3.45 6.88 -6.04
CA ASP A 810 -3.46 7.55 -7.35
C ASP A 810 -4.67 8.51 -7.49
N VAL A 811 -5.79 8.27 -6.80
CA VAL A 811 -7.00 9.13 -6.83
C VAL A 811 -7.00 10.19 -5.74
N THR A 812 -6.39 9.92 -4.59
CA THR A 812 -6.52 10.75 -3.37
C THR A 812 -5.27 11.54 -3.03
N GLN A 813 -4.14 11.34 -3.73
CA GLN A 813 -2.85 11.95 -3.40
C GLN A 813 -2.89 13.48 -3.31
N ASP A 814 -3.71 14.15 -4.14
CA ASP A 814 -3.80 15.61 -4.19
C ASP A 814 -4.61 16.23 -3.03
N LEU A 815 -5.19 15.38 -2.16
CA LEU A 815 -6.09 15.81 -1.12
C LEU A 815 -5.30 16.07 0.19
N VAL A 816 -5.06 17.36 0.43
CA VAL A 816 -4.26 17.92 1.53
C VAL A 816 -5.12 18.89 2.34
N VAL A 817 -4.81 19.06 3.63
CA VAL A 817 -5.43 20.09 4.46
C VAL A 817 -4.81 21.45 4.13
N THR A 818 -5.58 22.35 3.53
CA THR A 818 -5.06 23.65 3.04
C THR A 818 -5.55 24.85 3.85
N GLU A 819 -6.74 24.75 4.44
CA GLU A 819 -7.38 25.85 5.18
C GLU A 819 -7.80 25.38 6.58
N HIS A 820 -8.02 26.30 7.51
CA HIS A 820 -8.52 25.95 8.84
C HIS A 820 -10.02 25.63 8.83
N ASP A 821 -10.82 26.50 8.22
CA ASP A 821 -12.28 26.38 8.16
C ASP A 821 -12.80 26.92 6.81
N CYS A 822 -13.66 26.15 6.14
CA CYS A 822 -14.34 26.57 4.92
C CYS A 822 -15.65 27.32 5.16
N GLY A 823 -16.12 27.42 6.42
CA GLY A 823 -17.34 28.15 6.79
C GLY A 823 -18.65 27.44 6.46
N THR A 824 -18.62 26.21 5.94
CA THR A 824 -19.85 25.47 5.62
C THR A 824 -20.62 25.07 6.88
N GLU A 825 -21.94 25.29 6.85
CA GLU A 825 -22.87 24.83 7.88
C GLU A 825 -23.49 23.46 7.52
N ASP A 826 -23.11 22.91 6.35
CA ASP A 826 -23.61 21.61 5.93
C ASP A 826 -22.76 20.44 6.48
N GLY A 827 -23.44 19.31 6.69
CA GLY A 827 -22.88 18.18 7.40
C GLY A 827 -23.78 16.95 7.33
N LEU A 828 -23.25 15.84 7.80
CA LEU A 828 -23.95 14.56 7.81
C LEU A 828 -24.58 14.32 9.18
N VAL A 829 -25.87 14.03 9.21
CA VAL A 829 -26.55 13.55 10.42
C VAL A 829 -26.07 12.13 10.72
N THR A 830 -25.38 11.97 11.85
CA THR A 830 -24.79 10.70 12.27
C THR A 830 -25.60 10.10 13.41
N LYS A 831 -25.92 8.80 13.29
CA LYS A 831 -26.69 8.00 14.25
C LYS A 831 -25.92 6.72 14.61
N ALA A 832 -26.29 6.05 15.70
CA ALA A 832 -25.82 4.70 15.98
C ALA A 832 -26.17 3.74 14.82
N LEU A 833 -25.27 2.80 14.49
CA LEU A 833 -25.49 1.83 13.42
C LEU A 833 -26.19 0.59 13.98
N ILE A 834 -27.48 0.44 13.68
CA ILE A 834 -28.29 -0.68 14.13
C ILE A 834 -28.46 -1.68 12.98
N LYS A 835 -28.09 -2.96 13.18
CA LYS A 835 -28.36 -4.06 12.25
C LYS A 835 -28.99 -5.21 13.01
N GLY A 836 -30.17 -5.66 12.57
CA GLY A 836 -30.85 -6.82 13.18
C GLY A 836 -31.20 -6.66 14.66
N GLY A 837 -31.43 -5.41 15.13
CA GLY A 837 -31.74 -5.12 16.53
C GLY A 837 -30.53 -5.03 17.46
N GLU A 838 -29.31 -5.23 16.96
CA GLU A 838 -28.07 -4.98 17.69
C GLU A 838 -27.42 -3.67 17.25
N VAL A 839 -26.94 -2.89 18.22
CA VAL A 839 -26.08 -1.74 17.97
C VAL A 839 -24.69 -2.28 17.62
N VAL A 840 -24.36 -2.23 16.33
CA VAL A 840 -23.05 -2.68 15.83
C VAL A 840 -21.98 -1.65 16.18
N GLU A 841 -22.33 -0.37 16.07
CA GLU A 841 -21.43 0.74 16.37
C GLU A 841 -22.22 1.84 17.09
N PRO A 842 -21.87 2.21 18.33
CA PRO A 842 -22.59 3.21 19.09
C PRO A 842 -22.31 4.61 18.53
N LEU A 843 -23.19 5.57 18.85
CA LEU A 843 -23.04 6.95 18.36
C LEU A 843 -21.69 7.54 18.79
N ARG A 844 -21.27 7.29 20.02
CA ARG A 844 -20.02 7.80 20.60
C ARG A 844 -18.79 7.55 19.74
N ASP A 845 -18.63 6.36 19.20
CA ASP A 845 -17.45 5.97 18.44
C ASP A 845 -17.47 6.64 17.05
N ARG A 846 -18.67 6.91 16.50
CA ARG A 846 -18.84 7.54 15.18
C ARG A 846 -18.60 9.05 15.19
N ILE A 847 -18.93 9.72 16.29
CA ILE A 847 -18.82 11.18 16.43
C ILE A 847 -17.48 11.62 17.03
N LEU A 848 -16.75 10.72 17.70
CA LEU A 848 -15.47 11.02 18.34
C LEU A 848 -14.48 11.65 17.34
N GLY A 849 -13.88 12.78 17.74
CA GLY A 849 -12.90 13.51 16.95
C GLY A 849 -13.48 14.29 15.77
N ARG A 850 -14.80 14.34 15.59
CA ARG A 850 -15.45 15.16 14.56
C ARG A 850 -15.86 16.52 15.11
N VAL A 851 -16.11 17.47 14.21
CA VAL A 851 -16.64 18.79 14.55
C VAL A 851 -18.14 18.82 14.27
N ASN A 852 -18.94 19.31 15.23
CA ASN A 852 -20.38 19.48 15.02
C ASN A 852 -20.67 20.64 14.05
N ALA A 853 -21.62 20.43 13.15
CA ALA A 853 -22.08 21.45 12.20
C ALA A 853 -23.15 22.36 12.80
N LEU A 854 -23.94 21.85 13.74
CA LEU A 854 -25.00 22.57 14.45
C LEU A 854 -24.81 22.46 15.96
N ASP A 855 -25.47 23.35 16.68
CA ASP A 855 -25.53 23.32 18.14
C ASP A 855 -26.16 22.00 18.62
N ILE A 856 -25.55 21.38 19.63
CA ILE A 856 -26.06 20.15 20.27
C ILE A 856 -26.93 20.59 21.45
N LEU A 857 -28.21 20.27 21.39
CA LEU A 857 -29.19 20.62 22.42
C LEU A 857 -29.44 19.46 23.36
N ASN A 858 -29.67 19.75 24.64
CA ASN A 858 -30.13 18.77 25.60
C ASN A 858 -31.63 18.47 25.35
N PRO A 859 -32.03 17.20 25.20
CA PRO A 859 -33.41 16.83 24.92
C PRO A 859 -34.41 17.26 26.03
N GLU A 860 -33.98 17.32 27.29
CA GLU A 860 -34.88 17.61 28.42
C GLU A 860 -35.16 19.10 28.60
N ASN A 861 -34.12 19.94 28.55
CA ASN A 861 -34.22 21.36 28.90
C ASN A 861 -33.98 22.32 27.72
N GLN A 862 -33.69 21.81 26.52
CA GLN A 862 -33.41 22.60 25.31
C GLN A 862 -32.19 23.53 25.42
N GLU A 863 -31.34 23.38 26.43
CA GLU A 863 -30.11 24.16 26.55
C GLU A 863 -29.04 23.67 25.57
N VAL A 864 -28.22 24.61 25.08
CA VAL A 864 -27.07 24.29 24.22
C VAL A 864 -25.99 23.62 25.07
N VAL A 865 -25.75 22.34 24.84
CA VAL A 865 -24.68 21.56 25.50
C VAL A 865 -23.33 21.92 24.89
N TYR A 866 -23.26 21.93 23.55
CA TYR A 866 -22.06 22.30 22.80
C TYR A 866 -22.43 23.17 21.60
N PRO A 867 -21.77 24.34 21.43
CA PRO A 867 -22.02 25.22 20.29
C PRO A 867 -21.47 24.63 18.99
N LYS A 868 -21.93 25.12 17.85
CA LYS A 868 -21.43 24.73 16.52
C LYS A 868 -19.92 24.97 16.39
N GLY A 869 -19.23 24.09 15.67
CA GLY A 869 -17.78 24.19 15.48
C GLY A 869 -16.92 23.62 16.62
N THR A 870 -17.54 22.97 17.61
CA THR A 870 -16.85 22.28 18.71
C THR A 870 -16.28 20.94 18.25
N LEU A 871 -15.01 20.70 18.56
CA LEU A 871 -14.37 19.39 18.39
C LEU A 871 -14.87 18.43 19.48
N LEU A 872 -15.43 17.31 19.07
CA LEU A 872 -15.97 16.31 19.99
C LEU A 872 -14.83 15.43 20.53
N GLU A 873 -14.48 15.64 21.80
CA GLU A 873 -13.52 14.84 22.55
C GLU A 873 -14.23 13.80 23.41
N GLU A 874 -13.48 12.90 24.04
CA GLU A 874 -14.00 11.80 24.84
C GLU A 874 -14.99 12.26 25.92
N ASP A 875 -14.66 13.30 26.70
CA ASP A 875 -15.53 13.84 27.75
C ASP A 875 -16.82 14.45 27.18
N HIS A 876 -16.74 15.04 25.98
CA HIS A 876 -17.91 15.57 25.28
C HIS A 876 -18.84 14.44 24.86
N VAL A 877 -18.24 13.38 24.33
CA VAL A 877 -18.96 12.22 23.83
C VAL A 877 -19.60 11.40 24.97
N GLU A 878 -18.91 11.22 26.10
CA GLU A 878 -19.48 10.57 27.29
C GLU A 878 -20.69 11.35 27.83
N LYS A 879 -20.63 12.68 27.83
CA LYS A 879 -21.78 13.53 28.19
C LYS A 879 -22.93 13.42 27.20
N ILE A 880 -22.65 13.37 25.89
CA ILE A 880 -23.68 13.19 24.84
C ILE A 880 -24.39 11.84 25.00
N ASP A 881 -23.64 10.77 25.27
CA ASP A 881 -24.17 9.43 25.52
C ASP A 881 -25.00 9.39 26.82
N ALA A 882 -24.52 10.03 27.89
CA ALA A 882 -25.23 10.13 29.17
C ALA A 882 -26.55 10.93 29.08
N LEU A 883 -26.61 11.94 28.20
CA LEU A 883 -27.81 12.72 27.93
C LEU A 883 -28.81 11.99 27.00
N GLY A 884 -28.44 10.83 26.45
CA GLY A 884 -29.32 10.05 25.57
C GLY A 884 -29.59 10.71 24.21
N ILE A 885 -28.63 11.44 23.65
CA ILE A 885 -28.76 12.08 22.33
C ILE A 885 -28.53 11.03 21.24
N ASP A 886 -29.53 10.82 20.37
CA ASP A 886 -29.49 9.77 19.34
C ASP A 886 -28.84 10.18 18.01
N GLU A 887 -28.84 11.48 17.70
CA GLU A 887 -28.32 12.01 16.44
C GLU A 887 -27.54 13.31 16.61
N VAL A 888 -26.42 13.43 15.90
CA VAL A 888 -25.59 14.64 15.86
C VAL A 888 -25.22 14.95 14.41
N LYS A 889 -25.44 16.20 13.98
CA LYS A 889 -24.99 16.67 12.65
C LYS A 889 -23.52 17.07 12.74
N VAL A 890 -22.65 16.32 12.06
CA VAL A 890 -21.19 16.53 12.05
C VAL A 890 -20.71 16.99 10.68
N ARG A 891 -19.66 17.81 10.65
CA ARG A 891 -18.99 18.19 9.40
C ARG A 891 -18.26 17.00 8.80
N THR A 892 -18.14 16.97 7.47
CA THR A 892 -17.48 15.88 6.76
C THR A 892 -16.61 16.38 5.62
N ALA A 893 -15.66 15.55 5.20
CA ALA A 893 -14.85 15.78 4.02
C ALA A 893 -15.68 15.96 2.73
N LEU A 894 -16.87 15.35 2.64
CA LEU A 894 -17.73 15.41 1.45
C LEU A 894 -18.52 16.72 1.33
N THR A 895 -18.85 17.33 2.47
CA THR A 895 -19.59 18.60 2.53
C THR A 895 -18.66 19.82 2.57
N CYS A 896 -17.35 19.62 2.40
CA CYS A 896 -16.37 20.70 2.45
C CYS A 896 -16.41 21.56 1.18
N GLU A 897 -16.45 22.89 1.34
CA GLU A 897 -16.54 23.85 0.23
C GLU A 897 -15.17 24.32 -0.31
N THR A 898 -14.06 23.91 0.33
CA THR A 898 -12.69 24.20 -0.15
C THR A 898 -12.45 23.59 -1.54
N ARG A 899 -12.00 24.41 -2.51
CA ARG A 899 -11.88 24.01 -3.93
C ARG A 899 -10.71 23.05 -4.22
N HIS A 900 -9.58 23.22 -3.54
CA HIS A 900 -8.35 22.45 -3.76
C HIS A 900 -7.79 21.98 -2.43
N GLY A 901 -8.42 20.96 -1.85
CA GLY A 901 -8.06 20.41 -0.54
C GLY A 901 -9.27 20.31 0.38
N ILE A 902 -9.01 20.18 1.68
CA ILE A 902 -10.02 20.11 2.73
C ILE A 902 -9.63 21.07 3.86
N CYS A 903 -10.62 21.61 4.57
CA CYS A 903 -10.34 22.40 5.77
C CYS A 903 -10.17 21.52 7.03
N SER A 904 -9.35 21.97 7.99
CA SER A 904 -9.11 21.25 9.25
C SER A 904 -10.40 20.89 9.99
N GLN A 905 -11.40 21.79 10.02
CA GLN A 905 -12.66 21.53 10.74
C GLN A 905 -13.56 20.48 10.07
N CYS A 906 -13.59 20.40 8.73
CA CYS A 906 -14.36 19.36 8.03
C CYS A 906 -13.77 17.96 8.18
N TYR A 907 -12.46 17.86 8.44
CA TYR A 907 -11.80 16.60 8.76
C TYR A 907 -11.90 16.25 10.25
N GLY A 908 -11.60 17.22 11.12
CA GLY A 908 -11.59 17.06 12.57
C GLY A 908 -10.22 16.66 13.12
N ARG A 909 -10.20 15.64 13.98
CA ARG A 909 -9.02 15.18 14.73
C ARG A 909 -8.10 14.32 13.86
N ASP A 910 -6.79 14.57 13.92
CA ASP A 910 -5.78 13.61 13.47
C ASP A 910 -5.71 12.45 14.48
N LEU A 911 -6.17 11.28 14.04
CA LEU A 911 -6.18 10.05 14.84
C LEU A 911 -4.77 9.58 15.21
N GLY A 912 -3.74 9.93 14.44
CA GLY A 912 -2.36 9.54 14.73
C GLY A 912 -1.70 10.33 15.87
N ARG A 913 -2.13 11.58 16.10
CA ARG A 913 -1.56 12.47 17.14
C ARG A 913 -2.54 12.80 18.26
N GLY A 914 -3.84 12.58 18.04
CA GLY A 914 -4.89 12.87 19.00
C GLY A 914 -5.22 14.36 19.15
N LYS A 915 -4.82 15.22 18.21
CA LYS A 915 -5.12 16.66 18.18
C LYS A 915 -5.89 17.04 16.91
N LEU A 916 -6.40 18.27 16.83
CA LEU A 916 -6.94 18.80 15.57
C LEU A 916 -5.90 18.70 14.46
N ILE A 917 -6.33 18.34 13.25
CA ILE A 917 -5.41 18.14 12.15
C ILE A 917 -4.66 19.42 11.75
N SER A 918 -3.35 19.29 11.57
CA SER A 918 -2.47 20.39 11.16
C SER A 918 -2.62 20.68 9.67
N GLN A 919 -2.48 21.95 9.30
CA GLN A 919 -2.41 22.36 7.90
C GLN A 919 -1.17 21.76 7.23
N GLY A 920 -1.31 21.31 5.98
CA GLY A 920 -0.27 20.63 5.21
C GLY A 920 -0.28 19.11 5.30
N GLU A 921 -1.08 18.49 6.18
CA GLU A 921 -1.14 17.03 6.29
C GLU A 921 -1.84 16.41 5.06
N SER A 922 -1.20 15.42 4.43
CA SER A 922 -1.71 14.73 3.24
C SER A 922 -2.71 13.63 3.60
N ILE A 923 -3.92 14.02 4.00
CA ILE A 923 -4.96 13.09 4.48
C ILE A 923 -5.42 12.09 3.42
N GLY A 924 -5.36 12.43 2.13
CA GLY A 924 -5.74 11.51 1.06
C GLY A 924 -4.87 10.25 1.04
N VAL A 925 -3.55 10.43 1.16
CA VAL A 925 -2.59 9.31 1.23
C VAL A 925 -2.80 8.50 2.50
N ILE A 926 -3.03 9.16 3.64
CA ILE A 926 -3.29 8.49 4.93
C ILE A 926 -4.57 7.64 4.83
N ALA A 927 -5.66 8.21 4.31
CA ALA A 927 -6.92 7.49 4.15
C ALA A 927 -6.78 6.27 3.22
N ALA A 928 -6.07 6.41 2.09
CA ALA A 928 -5.83 5.31 1.18
C ALA A 928 -5.03 4.17 1.83
N GLN A 929 -4.00 4.50 2.62
CA GLN A 929 -3.21 3.52 3.37
C GLN A 929 -4.03 2.84 4.48
N SER A 930 -4.81 3.61 5.24
CA SER A 930 -5.65 3.12 6.34
C SER A 930 -6.76 2.18 5.86
N ILE A 931 -7.13 2.20 4.58
CA ILE A 931 -8.04 1.22 3.96
C ILE A 931 -7.25 0.03 3.39
N GLY A 932 -6.13 0.30 2.74
CA GLY A 932 -5.34 -0.69 2.02
C GLY A 932 -4.62 -1.69 2.93
N GLU A 933 -4.07 -1.22 4.04
CA GLU A 933 -3.31 -2.05 4.98
C GLU A 933 -4.20 -3.10 5.68
N PRO A 934 -5.36 -2.75 6.27
CA PRO A 934 -6.23 -3.75 6.90
C PRO A 934 -6.78 -4.75 5.88
N GLY A 935 -7.10 -4.30 4.66
CA GLY A 935 -7.55 -5.18 3.58
C GLY A 935 -6.48 -6.23 3.20
N THR A 936 -5.21 -5.86 3.25
CA THR A 936 -4.08 -6.79 3.03
C THR A 936 -3.92 -7.73 4.23
N GLN A 937 -4.03 -7.23 5.46
CA GLN A 937 -3.93 -8.07 6.66
C GLN A 937 -5.07 -9.08 6.80
N LEU A 938 -6.31 -8.66 6.54
CA LEU A 938 -7.49 -9.54 6.57
C LEU A 938 -7.36 -10.67 5.56
N THR A 939 -6.82 -10.39 4.37
CA THR A 939 -6.57 -11.42 3.35
C THR A 939 -5.43 -12.37 3.71
N MET A 940 -4.46 -11.96 4.56
CA MET A 940 -3.45 -12.88 5.08
C MET A 940 -3.96 -13.71 6.28
N ARG A 941 -4.56 -13.06 7.30
CA ARG A 941 -4.95 -13.72 8.57
C ARG A 941 -6.12 -14.69 8.42
N THR A 942 -7.14 -14.34 7.64
CA THR A 942 -8.37 -15.15 7.54
C THR A 942 -8.12 -16.49 6.83
N PHE A 943 -7.16 -16.52 5.90
CA PHE A 943 -6.93 -17.69 5.03
C PHE A 943 -5.83 -18.63 5.53
N HIS A 944 -4.94 -18.17 6.43
CA HIS A 944 -4.04 -19.08 7.16
C HIS A 944 -4.79 -20.05 8.08
N ILE A 945 -5.99 -19.69 8.52
CA ILE A 945 -6.88 -20.54 9.34
C ILE A 945 -7.71 -21.49 8.45
N GLY A 946 -7.61 -21.39 7.11
CA GLY A 946 -8.46 -22.01 6.08
C GLY A 946 -8.53 -23.54 6.03
N GLY A 947 -7.99 -24.24 7.02
CA GLY A 947 -8.28 -25.66 7.25
C GLY A 947 -9.59 -25.89 8.00
N ALA A 948 -9.86 -25.15 9.08
CA ALA A 948 -11.01 -25.40 9.96
C ALA A 948 -12.10 -24.34 9.77
N VAL A 949 -13.33 -24.81 9.53
CA VAL A 949 -14.50 -23.93 9.40
C VAL A 949 -15.13 -23.75 10.78
N SER A 950 -15.13 -22.53 11.30
CA SER A 950 -15.97 -22.14 12.44
C SER A 950 -17.07 -21.24 11.90
N ARG A 951 -18.33 -21.70 11.98
CA ARG A 951 -19.47 -20.91 11.53
C ARG A 951 -19.83 -19.89 12.62
N ALA A 952 -20.15 -18.66 12.24
CA ALA A 952 -21.08 -17.86 13.02
C ALA A 952 -22.46 -18.53 12.84
N ALA A 953 -23.09 -18.94 13.93
CA ALA A 953 -24.39 -19.62 13.89
C ALA A 953 -25.37 -18.80 13.02
N SER A 954 -25.89 -19.41 11.96
CA SER A 954 -27.07 -18.87 11.29
C SER A 954 -28.19 -18.87 12.32
N VAL A 955 -28.59 -17.68 12.74
CA VAL A 955 -29.61 -17.47 13.77
C VAL A 955 -30.88 -18.21 13.35
N SER A 956 -31.18 -19.31 14.03
CA SER A 956 -32.40 -20.11 13.80
C SER A 956 -33.64 -19.48 14.44
N GLN A 957 -33.46 -18.42 15.24
CA GLN A 957 -34.51 -17.79 16.04
C GLN A 957 -34.32 -16.26 16.10
N VAL A 958 -35.34 -15.50 15.69
CA VAL A 958 -35.34 -14.04 15.79
C VAL A 958 -35.97 -13.64 17.13
N GLU A 959 -35.17 -13.10 18.05
CA GLU A 959 -35.67 -12.51 19.30
C GLU A 959 -35.73 -10.99 19.18
N SER A 960 -36.87 -10.39 19.52
CA SER A 960 -37.00 -8.94 19.62
C SER A 960 -36.29 -8.45 20.87
N LYS A 961 -35.38 -7.48 20.72
CA LYS A 961 -34.64 -6.86 21.82
C LYS A 961 -35.31 -5.59 22.37
N SER A 962 -36.42 -5.19 21.75
CA SER A 962 -37.19 -3.99 22.09
C SER A 962 -38.66 -4.34 22.28
N ASN A 963 -39.33 -3.62 23.19
CA ASN A 963 -40.78 -3.71 23.34
C ASN A 963 -41.45 -3.15 22.08
N GLY A 964 -42.37 -3.92 21.48
CA GLY A 964 -43.07 -3.55 20.26
C GLY A 964 -44.15 -4.57 19.91
N VAL A 965 -44.89 -4.30 18.84
CA VAL A 965 -45.93 -5.20 18.33
C VAL A 965 -45.38 -5.97 17.13
N ILE A 966 -45.33 -7.30 17.25
CA ILE A 966 -44.95 -8.17 16.14
C ILE A 966 -46.16 -8.30 15.21
N GLN A 967 -45.99 -7.90 13.94
CA GLN A 967 -47.02 -8.05 12.93
C GLN A 967 -46.47 -8.88 11.76
N PHE A 968 -47.08 -10.03 11.52
CA PHE A 968 -46.76 -10.85 10.35
C PHE A 968 -47.32 -10.18 9.09
N THR A 969 -46.54 -10.21 8.00
CA THR A 969 -46.98 -9.74 6.69
C THR A 969 -48.23 -10.50 6.26
N SER A 970 -49.20 -9.82 5.65
CA SER A 970 -50.49 -10.41 5.24
C SER A 970 -50.39 -11.58 4.25
N THR A 971 -49.21 -11.79 3.67
CA THR A 971 -48.88 -12.88 2.74
C THR A 971 -48.35 -14.14 3.42
N MET A 972 -47.99 -14.09 4.70
CA MET A 972 -47.40 -15.20 5.44
C MET A 972 -48.50 -16.21 5.83
N ARG A 973 -48.44 -17.41 5.26
CA ARG A 973 -49.39 -18.50 5.56
C ARG A 973 -48.75 -19.49 6.53
N TYR A 974 -49.44 -19.84 7.60
CA TYR A 974 -49.00 -20.86 8.57
C TYR A 974 -50.10 -21.91 8.81
N VAL A 975 -49.70 -23.10 9.25
CA VAL A 975 -50.58 -24.20 9.65
C VAL A 975 -50.17 -24.65 11.04
N THR A 976 -51.16 -24.95 11.87
CA THR A 976 -50.92 -25.50 13.20
C THR A 976 -50.79 -27.02 13.11
N ASN A 977 -49.66 -27.57 13.55
CA ASN A 977 -49.44 -29.01 13.64
C ASN A 977 -50.24 -29.62 14.82
N ALA A 978 -50.38 -30.95 14.87
CA ALA A 978 -51.05 -31.69 15.95
C ALA A 978 -50.46 -31.44 17.36
N ARG A 979 -49.25 -30.86 17.43
CA ARG A 979 -48.59 -30.42 18.68
C ARG A 979 -48.85 -28.95 19.04
N ASN A 980 -49.79 -28.28 18.37
CA ASN A 980 -50.09 -26.84 18.51
C ASN A 980 -48.97 -25.88 18.08
N GLU A 981 -47.96 -26.36 17.34
CA GLU A 981 -46.90 -25.52 16.78
C GLU A 981 -47.35 -24.91 15.44
N GLN A 982 -47.15 -23.60 15.25
CA GLN A 982 -47.49 -22.91 14.00
C GLN A 982 -46.31 -22.96 13.01
N VAL A 983 -46.51 -23.62 11.88
CA VAL A 983 -45.50 -23.87 10.84
C VAL A 983 -45.84 -23.09 9.57
N VAL A 984 -44.90 -22.29 9.08
CA VAL A 984 -45.06 -21.45 7.88
C VAL A 984 -44.96 -22.30 6.62
N ILE A 985 -45.92 -22.16 5.70
CA ILE A 985 -46.01 -22.97 4.47
C ILE A 985 -45.42 -22.26 3.25
N SER A 986 -45.22 -20.94 3.32
CA SER A 986 -44.76 -20.12 2.19
C SER A 986 -43.24 -19.92 2.21
N ARG A 987 -42.58 -20.13 1.07
CA ARG A 987 -41.13 -19.90 0.88
C ARG A 987 -40.69 -18.43 1.00
N ASN A 988 -41.62 -17.49 0.90
CA ASN A 988 -41.41 -16.05 0.98
C ASN A 988 -42.06 -15.46 2.25
N GLY A 989 -41.91 -16.15 3.39
CA GLY A 989 -42.34 -15.68 4.70
C GLY A 989 -41.21 -14.99 5.43
#